data_AF-A0AAD5NM61-F1
#
_entry.id   AF-A0AAD5NM61-F1
#
_cell.length_a   1.000
_cell.length_b   1.000
_cell.length_c   1.000
_cell.angle_alpha   90.00
_cell.angle_beta   90.00
_cell.angle_gamma   90.00
#
_symmetry.space_group_name_H-M   'P 1'
#
loop_
_entity.id
_entity.type
_entity.pdbx_description
1 polymer ?
#
loop_
_entity_poly.entity_id
_entity_poly.type
_entity_poly.pdbx_seq_one_letter_code
_entity_poly.pdbx_strand_id
1 'polypeptide(L)'
;MKFSDHRLKSIVESYSTEFGEGFNDKDASGGMVKREQRKSLIRTEFGQISAVQISDGPSTGPYHLQFITLEPNSLFLPVLLNAGMVFYVRSGRGRLSWTDEGDLKRMSLKRGDVFRLQPGTVFFVESNLELNEREKLRIYAMFSNTEDEAFEPSIGAYTSISDLVLGFDKKVLASAFKVSEDVIEAITNATKPPAMIHALPKTKTNIWQLEDRFLEAFVIGRRNPLQAAEGNKNKKSFNILDAKPDFKNCNGWSLTVDKKDLKVLKRTNIGIFMVNLTKGSMMGPHWNPMANEIAVVLQGQGMVRVVCPSTALKANCKDLNFRVEEGDVFAVPRFHPMAQMSFNNDSFVFMGFSTTTEKNYPQFLAGKNSILHALNKQILALSFNVTKTTIDQLLSPQRDSVILECTSCAEEAESAMEEDIEKEKEKEKERKEEEEAKKREEEDEKREEEEAKKREEEKKRQEEEAKKREEEEAAKRAEEEAKKREEEKKRQEEEAEKRAVDEDAKKEEQAEAAAREREEEKREQEEARKREEAAQREQEEAMKQEEARKRAEEEAAREREEEKREQEEAREREEAAQREQEQEEEAQREQAEEARKRAEEEAAAREREEEKREQEEARKREEAAQREQEEAMKQEEARERAEEEAAREREEEKREQEEAREREEAAQREQEQEEEAQREQAEEARKRAEEEAAVREREEEMREQEEARDREEAAQREQEQEEEAQREQAEEARKRAEEKKREEGGGGKSEEEEAAARKREEEKNVFEPPFNPSYSASRA
;
A
#
# COMPACT_ATOMS: atom_id res chain seq x y z
N MET A 1 -45.98 40.01 12.94
CA MET A 1 -45.89 38.55 12.69
C MET A 1 -44.58 38.06 13.29
N LYS A 2 -44.57 36.90 13.96
CA LYS A 2 -43.38 36.13 14.34
C LYS A 2 -43.74 34.65 14.13
N PHE A 3 -42.98 33.92 13.33
CA PHE A 3 -42.99 32.46 13.32
C PHE A 3 -41.63 32.02 13.87
N SER A 4 -41.66 31.16 14.88
CA SER A 4 -40.45 30.82 15.65
C SER A 4 -39.59 29.80 14.92
N ASP A 5 -38.33 30.15 14.69
CA ASP A 5 -37.35 29.29 14.06
C ASP A 5 -36.82 28.24 15.05
N HIS A 6 -37.58 27.15 15.21
CA HIS A 6 -37.26 26.02 16.08
C HIS A 6 -37.30 24.65 15.36
N ARG A 7 -37.77 24.58 14.11
CA ARG A 7 -37.73 23.32 13.34
C ARG A 7 -36.40 23.10 12.62
N LEU A 8 -35.67 24.13 12.20
CA LEU A 8 -34.39 23.95 11.50
C LEU A 8 -33.30 23.41 12.43
N LYS A 9 -33.19 23.88 13.67
CA LYS A 9 -32.25 23.30 14.66
C LYS A 9 -32.52 21.83 14.95
N SER A 10 -33.78 21.47 15.23
CA SER A 10 -34.18 20.09 15.51
C SER A 10 -33.89 19.12 14.36
N ILE A 11 -33.81 19.58 13.11
CA ILE A 11 -33.45 18.73 11.97
C ILE A 11 -31.93 18.53 11.92
N VAL A 12 -31.13 19.59 12.05
CA VAL A 12 -29.66 19.50 12.08
C VAL A 12 -29.16 18.61 13.23
N GLU A 13 -29.74 18.72 14.43
CA GLU A 13 -29.36 17.89 15.60
C GLU A 13 -29.69 16.40 15.41
N SER A 14 -30.65 16.05 14.55
CA SER A 14 -31.07 14.66 14.29
C SER A 14 -30.22 13.88 13.28
N TYR A 15 -29.40 14.57 12.46
CA TYR A 15 -28.49 13.89 11.53
C TYR A 15 -27.17 13.42 12.19
N SER A 16 -26.88 13.87 13.42
CA SER A 16 -25.58 13.66 14.08
C SER A 16 -25.55 12.50 15.10
N THR A 17 -26.70 11.89 15.43
CA THR A 17 -26.82 11.08 16.65
C THR A 17 -26.37 9.61 16.54
N GLU A 18 -25.94 9.14 15.36
CA GLU A 18 -25.40 7.78 15.15
C GLU A 18 -23.96 7.75 14.60
N PHE A 19 -23.34 8.91 14.33
CA PHE A 19 -21.94 9.02 13.91
C PHE A 19 -21.28 10.14 14.72
N GLY A 20 -20.47 9.76 15.72
CA GLY A 20 -20.02 10.67 16.78
C GLY A 20 -19.22 11.90 16.31
N GLU A 21 -19.31 12.95 17.14
CA GLU A 21 -18.75 14.31 17.01
C GLU A 21 -17.32 14.38 16.43
N GLY A 22 -17.00 15.49 15.75
CA GLY A 22 -15.79 15.67 14.93
C GLY A 22 -14.45 15.22 15.54
N PHE A 23 -13.49 14.87 14.68
CA PHE A 23 -12.14 14.51 15.13
C PHE A 23 -11.48 15.67 15.87
N ASN A 24 -10.80 15.36 16.98
CA ASN A 24 -10.13 16.33 17.82
C ASN A 24 -8.62 16.24 17.52
N ASP A 25 -8.08 17.18 16.73
CA ASP A 25 -6.78 17.08 16.03
C ASP A 25 -5.53 16.84 16.90
N LYS A 26 -5.66 16.83 18.24
CA LYS A 26 -4.52 16.78 19.16
C LYS A 26 -3.91 15.38 19.31
N ASP A 27 -4.71 14.33 19.15
CA ASP A 27 -4.30 12.95 19.51
C ASP A 27 -3.60 12.18 18.37
N ALA A 28 -3.55 12.74 17.14
CA ALA A 28 -2.98 12.09 15.94
C ALA A 28 -1.62 12.67 15.50
N SER A 29 -0.93 13.38 16.40
CA SER A 29 0.28 14.17 16.11
C SER A 29 1.60 13.38 16.13
N GLY A 30 1.57 12.11 16.55
CA GLY A 30 2.65 11.13 16.32
C GLY A 30 2.27 10.18 15.17
N GLY A 31 3.26 9.63 14.47
CA GLY A 31 3.07 8.66 13.37
C GLY A 31 2.51 7.28 13.78
N MET A 32 1.78 7.19 14.89
CA MET A 32 1.17 5.99 15.44
C MET A 32 -0.08 6.35 16.25
N VAL A 33 -1.16 5.57 16.08
CA VAL A 33 -2.39 5.64 16.87
C VAL A 33 -2.67 4.27 17.49
N LYS A 34 -2.81 4.21 18.81
CA LYS A 34 -3.05 2.98 19.58
C LYS A 34 -4.44 2.39 19.36
N ARG A 35 -4.58 1.08 19.54
CA ARG A 35 -5.87 0.36 19.38
C ARG A 35 -7.01 0.94 20.22
N GLU A 36 -6.73 1.42 21.43
CA GLU A 36 -7.70 2.02 22.36
C GLU A 36 -8.01 3.50 22.07
N GLN A 37 -7.15 4.20 21.32
CA GLN A 37 -7.39 5.58 20.87
C GLN A 37 -8.36 5.65 19.65
N ARG A 38 -8.72 4.50 19.07
CA ARG A 38 -9.62 4.40 17.92
C ARG A 38 -11.03 4.91 18.24
N LYS A 39 -11.43 6.02 17.63
CA LYS A 39 -12.78 6.61 17.78
C LYS A 39 -13.87 5.60 17.39
N SER A 40 -14.76 5.26 18.32
CA SER A 40 -15.93 4.43 18.04
C SER A 40 -16.95 5.22 17.20
N LEU A 41 -17.29 4.75 16.00
CA LEU A 41 -18.33 5.35 15.16
C LEU A 41 -19.69 4.69 15.42
N ILE A 42 -19.75 3.36 15.32
CA ILE A 42 -20.96 2.55 15.52
C ILE A 42 -20.64 1.45 16.53
N ARG A 43 -21.55 1.19 17.47
CA ARG A 43 -21.44 0.07 18.42
C ARG A 43 -22.83 -0.49 18.74
N THR A 44 -22.99 -1.79 18.51
CA THR A 44 -24.23 -2.55 18.71
C THR A 44 -23.92 -3.87 19.43
N GLU A 45 -24.93 -4.66 19.79
CA GLU A 45 -24.73 -6.04 20.26
C GLU A 45 -24.28 -7.00 19.14
N PHE A 46 -24.45 -6.61 17.87
CA PHE A 46 -24.17 -7.42 16.68
C PHE A 46 -22.83 -7.11 16.00
N GLY A 47 -22.14 -6.06 16.45
CA GLY A 47 -20.87 -5.60 15.89
C GLY A 47 -20.57 -4.14 16.20
N GLN A 48 -19.41 -3.68 15.73
CA GLN A 48 -18.94 -2.30 15.89
C GLN A 48 -18.10 -1.84 14.68
N ILE A 49 -18.03 -0.53 14.50
CA ILE A 49 -17.07 0.15 13.61
C ILE A 49 -16.32 1.19 14.44
N SER A 50 -15.00 1.09 14.50
CA SER A 50 -14.13 2.16 15.00
C SER A 50 -13.23 2.69 13.88
N ALA A 51 -12.76 3.93 14.02
CA ALA A 51 -11.99 4.66 13.02
C ALA A 51 -10.69 5.22 13.57
N VAL A 52 -9.76 5.49 12.66
CA VAL A 52 -8.51 6.22 12.88
C VAL A 52 -8.38 7.25 11.78
N GLN A 53 -8.02 8.47 12.15
CA GLN A 53 -7.35 9.41 11.25
C GLN A 53 -5.90 9.48 11.69
N ILE A 54 -4.98 9.37 10.72
CA ILE A 54 -3.54 9.42 10.94
C ILE A 54 -2.91 10.18 9.78
N SER A 55 -1.99 11.11 10.06
CA SER A 55 -1.25 11.83 9.04
C SER A 55 0.20 11.33 8.95
N ASP A 56 0.82 11.58 7.80
CA ASP A 56 2.26 11.40 7.56
C ASP A 56 3.02 12.74 7.47
N GLY A 57 2.34 13.89 7.62
CA GLY A 57 3.01 15.18 7.70
C GLY A 57 2.08 16.38 7.47
N PRO A 58 2.63 17.61 7.44
CA PRO A 58 1.84 18.84 7.27
C PRO A 58 1.24 19.02 5.86
N SER A 59 1.76 18.29 4.86
CA SER A 59 1.43 18.46 3.44
C SER A 59 0.33 17.53 2.92
N THR A 60 -0.09 16.54 3.71
CA THR A 60 -1.00 15.47 3.27
C THR A 60 -2.21 15.43 4.20
N GLY A 61 -3.41 15.38 3.62
CA GLY A 61 -4.64 15.20 4.39
C GLY A 61 -4.65 13.86 5.13
N PRO A 62 -5.28 13.75 6.31
CA PRO A 62 -5.22 12.56 7.13
C PRO A 62 -5.85 11.33 6.45
N TYR A 63 -5.18 10.18 6.55
CA TYR A 63 -5.69 8.91 6.06
C TYR A 63 -6.80 8.40 6.99
N HIS A 64 -8.01 8.24 6.44
CA HIS A 64 -9.14 7.70 7.18
C HIS A 64 -9.19 6.18 7.05
N LEU A 65 -9.04 5.48 8.18
CA LEU A 65 -9.13 4.02 8.29
C LEU A 65 -10.34 3.63 9.15
N GLN A 66 -10.99 2.52 8.82
CA GLN A 66 -12.08 1.94 9.63
C GLN A 66 -11.90 0.44 9.86
N PHE A 67 -12.40 0.00 11.01
CA PHE A 67 -12.26 -1.33 11.55
C PHE A 67 -13.64 -1.90 11.84
N ILE A 68 -14.23 -2.52 10.83
CA ILE A 68 -15.55 -3.14 10.90
C ILE A 68 -15.41 -4.51 11.56
N THR A 69 -16.15 -4.75 12.63
CA THR A 69 -16.24 -6.06 13.30
C THR A 69 -17.70 -6.48 13.40
N LEU A 70 -18.04 -7.62 12.83
CA LEU A 70 -19.36 -8.25 12.95
C LEU A 70 -19.25 -9.52 13.78
N GLU A 71 -20.21 -9.72 14.69
CA GLU A 71 -20.38 -10.99 15.39
C GLU A 71 -20.80 -12.11 14.40
N PRO A 72 -20.63 -13.40 14.76
CA PRO A 72 -21.14 -14.51 13.95
C PRO A 72 -22.67 -14.43 13.82
N ASN A 73 -23.21 -14.63 12.61
CA ASN A 73 -24.62 -14.44 12.29
C ASN A 73 -25.15 -12.99 12.43
N SER A 74 -24.33 -11.99 12.14
CA SER A 74 -24.75 -10.59 12.02
C SER A 74 -24.86 -10.11 10.57
N LEU A 75 -25.66 -9.06 10.35
CA LEU A 75 -25.82 -8.35 9.08
C LEU A 75 -25.55 -6.86 9.31
N PHE A 76 -24.55 -6.31 8.62
CA PHE A 76 -24.40 -4.87 8.41
C PHE A 76 -25.39 -4.47 7.31
N LEU A 77 -26.32 -3.55 7.62
CA LEU A 77 -27.43 -3.18 6.75
C LEU A 77 -26.98 -2.46 5.47
N PRO A 78 -27.82 -2.41 4.42
CA PRO A 78 -27.52 -1.69 3.19
C PRO A 78 -27.20 -0.20 3.42
N VAL A 79 -26.00 0.19 2.98
CA VAL A 79 -25.51 1.58 2.98
C VAL A 79 -25.02 1.97 1.60
N LEU A 80 -25.17 3.25 1.25
CA LEU A 80 -24.46 3.88 0.13
C LEU A 80 -23.05 4.22 0.57
N LEU A 81 -22.05 3.89 -0.25
CA LEU A 81 -20.65 4.21 -0.04
C LEU A 81 -20.31 5.60 -0.63
N ASN A 82 -19.83 6.52 0.20
CA ASN A 82 -19.64 7.93 -0.20
C ASN A 82 -18.23 8.21 -0.77
N ALA A 83 -17.20 7.49 -0.31
CA ALA A 83 -15.82 7.56 -0.83
C ALA A 83 -15.34 6.15 -1.21
N GLY A 84 -14.40 6.02 -2.15
CA GLY A 84 -13.88 4.71 -2.56
C GLY A 84 -13.26 3.97 -1.38
N MET A 85 -13.55 2.67 -1.25
CA MET A 85 -13.09 1.85 -0.12
C MET A 85 -12.23 0.71 -0.61
N VAL A 86 -10.99 0.63 -0.15
CA VAL A 86 -10.13 -0.57 -0.28
C VAL A 86 -10.09 -1.26 1.08
N PHE A 87 -10.36 -2.58 1.11
CA PHE A 87 -10.41 -3.32 2.36
C PHE A 87 -9.68 -4.67 2.29
N TYR A 88 -9.30 -5.14 3.48
CA TYR A 88 -8.71 -6.45 3.75
C TYR A 88 -9.49 -7.19 4.85
N VAL A 89 -9.73 -8.49 4.67
CA VAL A 89 -10.42 -9.35 5.64
C VAL A 89 -9.42 -9.97 6.63
N ARG A 90 -9.43 -9.50 7.88
CA ARG A 90 -8.54 -9.94 8.96
C ARG A 90 -8.88 -11.32 9.52
N SER A 91 -10.16 -11.58 9.77
CA SER A 91 -10.63 -12.80 10.44
C SER A 91 -12.08 -13.08 10.07
N GLY A 92 -12.52 -14.31 10.30
CA GLY A 92 -13.88 -14.77 10.07
C GLY A 92 -14.19 -14.97 8.58
N ARG A 93 -15.47 -15.24 8.32
CA ARG A 93 -16.02 -15.46 6.98
C ARG A 93 -17.37 -14.77 6.85
N GLY A 94 -17.74 -14.45 5.63
CA GLY A 94 -19.00 -13.79 5.34
C GLY A 94 -19.33 -13.73 3.87
N ARG A 95 -20.22 -12.79 3.53
CA ARG A 95 -20.67 -12.53 2.17
C ARG A 95 -20.90 -11.04 1.98
N LEU A 96 -20.12 -10.45 1.08
CA LEU A 96 -20.35 -9.10 0.59
C LEU A 96 -21.36 -9.14 -0.55
N SER A 97 -22.34 -8.25 -0.52
CA SER A 97 -23.32 -8.05 -1.60
C SER A 97 -23.34 -6.56 -1.96
N TRP A 98 -23.25 -6.22 -3.25
CA TRP A 98 -23.14 -4.83 -3.71
C TRP A 98 -23.72 -4.61 -5.11
N THR A 99 -24.08 -3.37 -5.43
CA THR A 99 -24.58 -2.97 -6.75
C THR A 99 -23.45 -2.60 -7.71
N ASP A 100 -23.51 -3.08 -8.96
CA ASP A 100 -22.47 -2.89 -9.98
C ASP A 100 -23.11 -2.88 -11.38
N GLU A 101 -23.05 -1.74 -12.08
CA GLU A 101 -23.72 -1.49 -13.37
C GLU A 101 -25.26 -1.73 -13.36
N GLY A 102 -25.86 -1.76 -12.18
CA GLY A 102 -27.28 -2.09 -11.96
C GLY A 102 -27.56 -3.53 -11.57
N ASP A 103 -26.58 -4.44 -11.58
CA ASP A 103 -26.77 -5.79 -11.07
C ASP A 103 -26.40 -5.88 -9.58
N LEU A 104 -27.11 -6.70 -8.81
CA LEU A 104 -26.66 -7.14 -7.50
C LEU A 104 -25.59 -8.24 -7.65
N LYS A 105 -24.34 -7.90 -7.36
CA LYS A 105 -23.22 -8.87 -7.29
C LYS A 105 -23.03 -9.36 -5.86
N ARG A 106 -22.50 -10.57 -5.71
CA ARG A 106 -22.27 -11.25 -4.42
C ARG A 106 -20.91 -11.94 -4.43
N MET A 107 -20.19 -11.87 -3.31
CA MET A 107 -18.88 -12.51 -3.13
C MET A 107 -18.75 -13.06 -1.72
N SER A 108 -18.25 -14.30 -1.58
CA SER A 108 -17.90 -14.84 -0.27
C SER A 108 -16.59 -14.19 0.20
N LEU A 109 -16.56 -13.75 1.45
CA LEU A 109 -15.38 -13.22 2.12
C LEU A 109 -14.73 -14.30 2.97
N LYS A 110 -13.41 -14.46 2.85
CA LYS A 110 -12.56 -15.23 3.78
C LYS A 110 -11.36 -14.39 4.25
N ARG A 111 -10.77 -14.77 5.38
CA ARG A 111 -9.49 -14.22 5.86
C ARG A 111 -8.45 -14.18 4.73
N GLY A 112 -7.79 -13.03 4.58
CA GLY A 112 -6.79 -12.77 3.54
C GLY A 112 -7.34 -12.06 2.30
N ASP A 113 -8.67 -11.99 2.10
CA ASP A 113 -9.24 -11.37 0.91
C ASP A 113 -9.06 -9.84 0.91
N VAL A 114 -8.66 -9.31 -0.26
CA VAL A 114 -8.52 -7.89 -0.59
C VAL A 114 -9.49 -7.54 -1.72
N PHE A 115 -10.18 -6.40 -1.58
CA PHE A 115 -11.10 -5.89 -2.60
C PHE A 115 -11.28 -4.37 -2.55
N ARG A 116 -11.90 -3.80 -3.59
CA ARG A 116 -12.32 -2.38 -3.65
C ARG A 116 -13.81 -2.28 -3.94
N LEU A 117 -14.51 -1.37 -3.25
CA LEU A 117 -15.79 -0.81 -3.69
C LEU A 117 -15.63 0.65 -4.15
N GLN A 118 -16.42 1.03 -5.16
CA GLN A 118 -16.39 2.37 -5.75
C GLN A 118 -17.29 3.35 -4.98
N PRO A 119 -17.00 4.66 -4.94
CA PRO A 119 -17.98 5.64 -4.46
C PRO A 119 -19.29 5.51 -5.26
N GLY A 120 -20.43 5.76 -4.61
CA GLY A 120 -21.77 5.53 -5.16
C GLY A 120 -22.26 4.08 -5.13
N THR A 121 -21.46 3.11 -4.66
CA THR A 121 -21.87 1.71 -4.53
C THR A 121 -22.81 1.52 -3.34
N VAL A 122 -23.97 0.87 -3.52
CA VAL A 122 -24.78 0.38 -2.39
C VAL A 122 -24.30 -1.02 -2.03
N PHE A 123 -23.98 -1.27 -0.76
CA PHE A 123 -23.51 -2.59 -0.30
C PHE A 123 -24.01 -2.96 1.09
N PHE A 124 -23.94 -4.27 1.41
CA PHE A 124 -24.20 -4.84 2.72
C PHE A 124 -23.31 -6.07 2.98
N VAL A 125 -23.11 -6.42 4.26
CA VAL A 125 -22.21 -7.52 4.66
C VAL A 125 -22.89 -8.47 5.64
N GLU A 126 -23.04 -9.72 5.24
CA GLU A 126 -23.46 -10.83 6.11
C GLU A 126 -22.23 -11.52 6.72
N SER A 127 -22.24 -11.74 8.02
CA SER A 127 -21.26 -12.54 8.78
C SER A 127 -21.76 -13.97 8.92
N ASN A 128 -20.96 -14.95 8.47
CA ASN A 128 -21.39 -16.35 8.44
C ASN A 128 -21.45 -16.96 9.85
N LEU A 129 -22.35 -17.94 10.02
CA LEU A 129 -22.37 -18.81 11.19
C LEU A 129 -21.92 -20.22 10.80
N GLU A 130 -20.62 -20.49 10.87
CA GLU A 130 -20.12 -21.86 10.76
C GLU A 130 -20.16 -22.54 12.14
N LEU A 131 -20.74 -23.74 12.20
CA LEU A 131 -21.01 -24.45 13.47
C LEU A 131 -19.74 -24.78 14.27
N ASN A 132 -18.59 -24.83 13.60
CA ASN A 132 -17.30 -25.22 14.17
C ASN A 132 -16.41 -24.00 14.53
N GLU A 133 -16.62 -22.85 13.87
CA GLU A 133 -15.75 -21.67 13.96
C GLU A 133 -16.59 -20.41 14.24
N ARG A 134 -16.75 -20.04 15.52
CA ARG A 134 -17.42 -18.79 15.94
C ARG A 134 -16.50 -17.57 15.81
N GLU A 135 -15.74 -17.47 14.71
CA GLU A 135 -14.80 -16.37 14.50
C GLU A 135 -15.54 -15.11 13.99
N LYS A 136 -15.31 -13.98 14.66
CA LYS A 136 -15.88 -12.67 14.26
C LYS A 136 -15.32 -12.22 12.91
N LEU A 137 -16.20 -11.81 12.01
CA LEU A 137 -15.81 -11.22 10.73
C LEU A 137 -15.21 -9.84 10.99
N ARG A 138 -13.92 -9.67 10.68
CA ARG A 138 -13.20 -8.40 10.85
C ARG A 138 -12.68 -7.93 9.51
N ILE A 139 -13.03 -6.71 9.13
CA ILE A 139 -12.66 -6.06 7.88
C ILE A 139 -11.97 -4.75 8.22
N TYR A 140 -10.74 -4.56 7.73
CA TYR A 140 -9.98 -3.33 7.90
C TYR A 140 -10.00 -2.60 6.56
N ALA A 141 -10.42 -1.34 6.55
CA ALA A 141 -10.64 -0.55 5.35
C ALA A 141 -9.90 0.78 5.42
N MET A 142 -9.40 1.25 4.28
CA MET A 142 -8.94 2.62 4.07
C MET A 142 -9.74 3.24 2.92
N PHE A 143 -10.06 4.52 3.07
CA PHE A 143 -10.83 5.27 2.07
C PHE A 143 -9.88 6.06 1.16
N SER A 144 -10.24 6.19 -0.12
CA SER A 144 -9.60 7.14 -1.01
C SER A 144 -9.84 8.57 -0.51
N ASN A 145 -8.82 9.40 -0.71
CA ASN A 145 -8.87 10.84 -0.50
C ASN A 145 -8.04 11.51 -1.61
N THR A 146 -8.45 11.27 -2.85
CA THR A 146 -7.86 11.84 -4.06
C THR A 146 -8.70 13.02 -4.55
N GLU A 147 -8.17 13.90 -5.40
CA GLU A 147 -8.93 15.07 -5.91
C GLU A 147 -10.29 14.68 -6.54
N ASP A 148 -10.35 13.55 -7.25
CA ASP A 148 -11.58 12.98 -7.84
C ASP A 148 -12.47 12.17 -6.85
N GLU A 149 -11.94 11.77 -5.68
CA GLU A 149 -12.63 10.94 -4.68
C GLU A 149 -12.32 11.46 -3.26
N ALA A 150 -12.59 12.74 -3.01
CA ALA A 150 -12.27 13.39 -1.74
C ALA A 150 -13.16 12.87 -0.60
N PHE A 151 -12.55 12.48 0.52
CA PHE A 151 -13.28 11.99 1.69
C PHE A 151 -13.74 13.16 2.56
N GLU A 152 -15.01 13.54 2.44
CA GLU A 152 -15.65 14.56 3.30
C GLU A 152 -16.03 13.99 4.68
N PRO A 153 -15.34 14.35 5.78
CA PRO A 153 -15.61 13.77 7.10
C PRO A 153 -16.99 14.14 7.65
N SER A 154 -17.58 15.26 7.22
CA SER A 154 -18.89 15.77 7.66
C SER A 154 -20.05 14.94 7.11
N ILE A 155 -19.87 14.28 5.96
CA ILE A 155 -20.85 13.36 5.36
C ILE A 155 -20.61 11.93 5.87
N GLY A 156 -19.35 11.59 6.15
CA GLY A 156 -18.94 10.27 6.59
C GLY A 156 -18.90 9.24 5.46
N ALA A 157 -18.27 8.09 5.73
CA ALA A 157 -17.95 7.10 4.70
C ALA A 157 -19.17 6.42 4.07
N TYR A 158 -20.28 6.32 4.80
CA TYR A 158 -21.49 5.67 4.31
C TYR A 158 -22.75 6.36 4.82
N THR A 159 -23.81 6.33 4.02
CA THR A 159 -25.15 6.80 4.42
C THR A 159 -26.15 5.66 4.33
N SER A 160 -27.02 5.50 5.33
CA SER A 160 -28.04 4.44 5.32
C SER A 160 -29.05 4.65 4.19
N ILE A 161 -29.49 3.56 3.54
CA ILE A 161 -30.61 3.61 2.59
C ILE A 161 -31.88 4.15 3.25
N SER A 162 -32.07 3.90 4.56
CA SER A 162 -33.17 4.49 5.33
C SER A 162 -33.13 6.02 5.33
N ASP A 163 -31.95 6.61 5.53
CA ASP A 163 -31.78 8.06 5.69
C ASP A 163 -31.85 8.76 4.33
N LEU A 164 -31.30 8.14 3.28
CA LEU A 164 -31.40 8.60 1.89
C LEU A 164 -32.85 8.65 1.38
N VAL A 165 -33.71 7.73 1.82
CA VAL A 165 -35.13 7.74 1.47
C VAL A 165 -35.93 8.68 2.38
N LEU A 166 -35.73 8.63 3.70
CA LEU A 166 -36.51 9.41 4.66
C LEU A 166 -36.15 10.90 4.72
N GLY A 167 -35.05 11.33 4.09
CA GLY A 167 -34.72 12.74 3.91
C GLY A 167 -35.66 13.53 2.98
N PHE A 168 -36.52 12.85 2.21
CA PHE A 168 -37.50 13.49 1.31
C PHE A 168 -38.87 13.71 1.96
N ASP A 169 -39.55 14.79 1.56
CA ASP A 169 -40.94 15.08 1.98
C ASP A 169 -41.90 13.91 1.73
N LYS A 170 -42.81 13.64 2.69
CA LYS A 170 -43.81 12.55 2.59
C LYS A 170 -44.56 12.55 1.25
N LYS A 171 -44.93 13.73 0.75
CA LYS A 171 -45.64 13.91 -0.53
C LYS A 171 -44.77 13.59 -1.76
N VAL A 172 -43.47 13.90 -1.70
CA VAL A 172 -42.51 13.55 -2.76
C VAL A 172 -42.35 12.04 -2.81
N LEU A 173 -42.18 11.40 -1.65
CA LEU A 173 -42.10 9.93 -1.53
C LEU A 173 -43.36 9.23 -2.04
N ALA A 174 -44.54 9.65 -1.61
CA ALA A 174 -45.81 9.07 -2.07
C ALA A 174 -45.97 9.19 -3.60
N SER A 175 -45.58 10.34 -4.17
CA SER A 175 -45.63 10.60 -5.62
C SER A 175 -44.60 9.78 -6.41
N ALA A 176 -43.38 9.64 -5.89
CA ALA A 176 -42.27 8.95 -6.55
C ALA A 176 -42.46 7.43 -6.54
N PHE A 177 -42.76 6.85 -5.38
CA PHE A 177 -43.03 5.40 -5.22
C PHE A 177 -44.45 5.00 -5.67
N LYS A 178 -45.34 5.96 -5.92
CA LYS A 178 -46.76 5.77 -6.30
C LYS A 178 -47.54 4.92 -5.30
N VAL A 179 -47.36 5.25 -4.01
CA VAL A 179 -48.05 4.62 -2.86
C VAL A 179 -48.92 5.64 -2.13
N SER A 180 -49.83 5.20 -1.25
CA SER A 180 -50.60 6.13 -0.43
C SER A 180 -49.74 6.80 0.63
N GLU A 181 -50.18 7.98 1.11
CA GLU A 181 -49.48 8.69 2.19
C GLU A 181 -49.47 7.87 3.49
N ASP A 182 -50.45 6.96 3.71
CA ASP A 182 -50.46 6.03 4.85
C ASP A 182 -49.26 5.05 4.83
N VAL A 183 -48.86 4.60 3.63
CA VAL A 183 -47.68 3.71 3.47
C VAL A 183 -46.40 4.46 3.76
N ILE A 184 -46.29 5.71 3.30
CA ILE A 184 -45.14 6.56 3.63
C ILE A 184 -45.12 6.87 5.12
N GLU A 185 -46.26 7.21 5.72
CA GLU A 185 -46.37 7.47 7.15
C GLU A 185 -46.02 6.25 8.01
N ALA A 186 -46.42 5.04 7.59
CA ALA A 186 -46.01 3.80 8.26
C ALA A 186 -44.49 3.58 8.24
N ILE A 187 -43.79 4.03 7.19
CA ILE A 187 -42.31 3.94 7.08
C ILE A 187 -41.64 5.09 7.84
N THR A 188 -42.12 6.35 7.73
CA THR A 188 -41.58 7.51 8.47
C THR A 188 -41.76 7.38 9.98
N ASN A 189 -42.84 6.75 10.43
CA ASN A 189 -43.12 6.54 11.86
C ASN A 189 -42.51 5.23 12.40
N ALA A 190 -41.84 4.42 11.56
CA ALA A 190 -41.17 3.20 12.00
C ALA A 190 -39.86 3.54 12.75
N THR A 191 -39.55 2.77 13.80
CA THR A 191 -38.28 2.92 14.52
C THR A 191 -37.12 2.50 13.61
N LYS A 192 -36.13 3.40 13.43
CA LYS A 192 -34.91 3.11 12.67
C LYS A 192 -34.19 1.89 13.29
N PRO A 193 -33.87 0.84 12.51
CA PRO A 193 -33.05 -0.26 13.02
C PRO A 193 -31.59 0.19 13.16
N PRO A 194 -30.84 -0.34 14.14
CA PRO A 194 -29.41 -0.04 14.24
C PRO A 194 -28.66 -0.57 13.01
N ALA A 195 -27.57 0.09 12.63
CA ALA A 195 -26.82 -0.21 11.41
C ALA A 195 -26.33 -1.66 11.28
N MET A 196 -26.20 -2.39 12.39
CA MET A 196 -25.92 -3.82 12.43
C MET A 196 -27.02 -4.55 13.22
N ILE A 197 -27.54 -5.64 12.66
CA ILE A 197 -28.59 -6.48 13.25
C ILE A 197 -28.21 -7.97 13.21
N HIS A 198 -28.95 -8.82 13.93
CA HIS A 198 -28.88 -10.28 13.74
C HIS A 198 -29.30 -10.67 12.31
N ALA A 199 -28.51 -11.50 11.64
CA ALA A 199 -28.85 -12.02 10.31
C ALA A 199 -30.11 -12.91 10.38
N LEU A 200 -31.01 -12.74 9.42
CA LEU A 200 -32.30 -13.43 9.42
C LEU A 200 -32.13 -14.95 9.19
N PRO A 201 -32.91 -15.80 9.89
CA PRO A 201 -32.78 -17.25 9.77
C PRO A 201 -33.16 -17.70 8.35
N LYS A 202 -32.32 -18.54 7.74
CA LYS A 202 -32.42 -18.99 6.33
C LYS A 202 -33.62 -19.91 6.06
N THR A 203 -34.51 -20.10 7.03
CA THR A 203 -35.68 -20.98 7.03
C THR A 203 -36.94 -20.33 6.41
N LYS A 204 -36.79 -19.71 5.23
CA LYS A 204 -37.85 -19.55 4.20
C LYS A 204 -37.25 -18.98 2.91
N THR A 205 -37.64 -19.54 1.78
CA THR A 205 -37.22 -19.17 0.41
C THR A 205 -37.53 -17.72 -0.01
N ASN A 206 -38.25 -16.97 0.82
CA ASN A 206 -38.80 -15.66 0.47
C ASN A 206 -37.86 -14.50 0.83
N ILE A 207 -36.86 -14.69 1.69
CA ILE A 207 -36.00 -13.57 2.14
C ILE A 207 -34.98 -13.20 1.05
N TRP A 208 -34.35 -14.17 0.38
CA TRP A 208 -33.53 -13.90 -0.81
C TRP A 208 -34.33 -13.19 -1.90
N GLN A 209 -35.57 -13.61 -2.14
CA GLN A 209 -36.48 -12.95 -3.07
C GLN A 209 -36.88 -11.53 -2.63
N LEU A 210 -36.81 -11.19 -1.34
CA LEU A 210 -37.01 -9.82 -0.86
C LEU A 210 -35.74 -8.97 -1.01
N GLU A 211 -34.56 -9.51 -0.69
CA GLU A 211 -33.28 -8.81 -0.96
C GLU A 211 -33.16 -8.49 -2.46
N ASP A 212 -33.33 -9.50 -3.31
CA ASP A 212 -33.22 -9.37 -4.76
C ASP A 212 -34.27 -8.37 -5.29
N ARG A 213 -35.56 -8.50 -4.93
CA ARG A 213 -36.61 -7.57 -5.40
C ARG A 213 -36.55 -6.16 -4.80
N PHE A 214 -36.02 -5.98 -3.59
CA PHE A 214 -35.85 -4.65 -3.00
C PHE A 214 -34.72 -3.91 -3.71
N LEU A 215 -33.59 -4.59 -3.98
CA LEU A 215 -32.46 -3.99 -4.67
C LEU A 215 -32.74 -3.82 -6.18
N GLU A 216 -33.43 -4.75 -6.85
CA GLU A 216 -33.99 -4.57 -8.20
C GLU A 216 -34.87 -3.31 -8.31
N ALA A 217 -35.52 -2.87 -7.21
CA ALA A 217 -36.35 -1.66 -7.21
C ALA A 217 -35.54 -0.36 -7.07
N PHE A 218 -34.33 -0.39 -6.50
CA PHE A 218 -33.38 0.73 -6.52
C PHE A 218 -32.52 0.76 -7.80
N VAL A 219 -32.48 -0.34 -8.54
CA VAL A 219 -31.79 -0.45 -9.83
C VAL A 219 -32.58 0.27 -10.93
N ILE A 220 -32.03 1.40 -11.38
CA ILE A 220 -32.59 2.16 -12.52
C ILE A 220 -32.14 1.50 -13.84
N GLY A 221 -32.78 0.38 -14.20
CA GLY A 221 -32.55 -0.23 -15.51
C GLY A 221 -33.14 -1.63 -15.70
N ARG A 222 -34.20 -1.75 -16.51
CA ARG A 222 -34.64 -3.07 -16.99
C ARG A 222 -33.66 -3.65 -18.00
N ARG A 223 -32.94 -4.70 -17.62
CA ARG A 223 -32.47 -5.75 -18.55
C ARG A 223 -33.14 -7.08 -18.20
N ASN A 224 -33.33 -7.94 -19.19
CA ASN A 224 -34.05 -9.21 -18.99
C ASN A 224 -33.19 -10.19 -18.16
N PRO A 225 -33.77 -10.90 -17.17
CA PRO A 225 -33.02 -11.85 -16.34
C PRO A 225 -32.41 -13.02 -17.13
N LEU A 226 -32.86 -13.27 -18.37
CA LEU A 226 -32.24 -14.26 -19.26
C LEU A 226 -30.85 -13.88 -19.79
N GLN A 227 -30.39 -12.62 -19.66
CA GLN A 227 -29.04 -12.21 -20.06
C GLN A 227 -28.03 -12.16 -18.88
N ALA A 228 -28.48 -12.31 -17.64
CA ALA A 228 -27.60 -12.27 -16.46
C ALA A 228 -26.66 -13.49 -16.32
N ALA A 229 -26.88 -14.56 -17.11
CA ALA A 229 -26.15 -15.82 -16.99
C ALA A 229 -24.79 -15.86 -17.70
N GLU A 230 -24.64 -15.16 -18.84
CA GLU A 230 -23.49 -15.35 -19.75
C GLU A 230 -22.41 -14.26 -19.64
N GLY A 231 -22.67 -13.19 -18.89
CA GLY A 231 -21.73 -12.07 -18.68
C GLY A 231 -20.76 -12.24 -17.52
N ASN A 232 -20.78 -13.34 -16.76
CA ASN A 232 -20.17 -13.40 -15.42
C ASN A 232 -18.63 -13.61 -15.41
N LYS A 233 -17.90 -12.60 -15.90
CA LYS A 233 -16.48 -12.35 -15.56
C LYS A 233 -16.39 -11.88 -14.09
N ASN A 234 -16.59 -12.80 -13.16
CA ASN A 234 -16.57 -12.55 -11.71
C ASN A 234 -15.39 -11.63 -11.32
N LYS A 235 -15.69 -10.44 -10.79
CA LYS A 235 -14.71 -9.53 -10.14
C LYS A 235 -14.28 -10.19 -8.82
N LYS A 236 -13.37 -11.17 -8.88
CA LYS A 236 -12.87 -11.92 -7.71
C LYS A 236 -12.05 -11.01 -6.78
N SER A 237 -12.12 -11.30 -5.47
CA SER A 237 -11.13 -10.83 -4.49
C SER A 237 -9.73 -11.39 -4.82
N PHE A 238 -8.70 -10.66 -4.41
CA PHE A 238 -7.34 -11.18 -4.36
C PHE A 238 -7.05 -11.64 -2.93
N ASN A 239 -6.69 -12.90 -2.71
CA ASN A 239 -6.34 -13.34 -1.35
C ASN A 239 -4.82 -13.25 -1.13
N ILE A 240 -4.43 -12.36 -0.22
CA ILE A 240 -3.03 -12.04 0.07
C ILE A 240 -2.27 -13.18 0.77
N LEU A 241 -2.97 -14.15 1.35
CA LEU A 241 -2.40 -15.30 2.05
C LEU A 241 -2.28 -16.55 1.14
N ASP A 242 -3.05 -16.62 0.06
CA ASP A 242 -2.89 -17.61 -1.01
C ASP A 242 -1.72 -17.24 -1.97
N ALA A 243 -1.28 -15.97 -1.95
CA ALA A 243 -0.27 -15.42 -2.85
C ALA A 243 1.17 -15.83 -2.48
N LYS A 244 2.06 -15.88 -3.47
CA LYS A 244 3.49 -16.16 -3.27
C LYS A 244 4.23 -14.87 -2.91
N PRO A 245 4.92 -14.78 -1.74
CA PRO A 245 5.68 -13.59 -1.32
C PRO A 245 6.66 -13.04 -2.38
N ASP A 246 6.73 -11.70 -2.49
CA ASP A 246 7.75 -10.98 -3.27
C ASP A 246 9.14 -11.28 -2.74
N PHE A 247 9.29 -11.32 -1.41
CA PHE A 247 10.53 -11.67 -0.72
C PHE A 247 10.29 -12.68 0.40
N LYS A 248 11.24 -13.60 0.60
CA LYS A 248 11.26 -14.55 1.73
C LYS A 248 12.67 -15.08 1.99
N ASN A 249 13.08 -15.13 3.26
CA ASN A 249 14.25 -15.88 3.73
C ASN A 249 13.92 -16.56 5.08
N CYS A 250 14.94 -16.86 5.90
CA CYS A 250 14.76 -17.44 7.24
C CYS A 250 14.16 -16.46 8.25
N ASN A 251 14.37 -15.16 8.05
CA ASN A 251 14.08 -14.09 9.01
C ASN A 251 12.67 -13.51 8.83
N GLY A 252 11.97 -13.90 7.76
CA GLY A 252 10.63 -13.41 7.46
C GLY A 252 10.25 -13.50 5.99
N TRP A 253 9.15 -12.82 5.65
CA TRP A 253 8.69 -12.63 4.27
C TRP A 253 7.89 -11.32 4.13
N SER A 254 7.80 -10.83 2.89
CA SER A 254 6.94 -9.70 2.53
C SER A 254 6.29 -9.88 1.16
N LEU A 255 5.14 -9.24 0.97
CA LEU A 255 4.35 -9.25 -0.26
C LEU A 255 3.67 -7.90 -0.48
N THR A 256 3.64 -7.45 -1.73
CA THR A 256 2.85 -6.30 -2.22
C THR A 256 1.69 -6.77 -3.10
N VAL A 257 0.63 -5.96 -3.20
CA VAL A 257 -0.52 -6.18 -4.10
C VAL A 257 -0.75 -4.87 -4.86
N ASP A 258 -0.41 -4.86 -6.15
CA ASP A 258 -0.47 -3.67 -7.01
C ASP A 258 -1.56 -3.76 -8.10
N LYS A 259 -1.69 -2.72 -8.93
CA LYS A 259 -2.71 -2.64 -10.00
C LYS A 259 -2.64 -3.77 -11.05
N LYS A 260 -1.56 -4.53 -11.11
CA LYS A 260 -1.39 -5.72 -11.97
C LYS A 260 -2.09 -6.93 -11.37
N ASP A 261 -1.91 -7.16 -10.07
CA ASP A 261 -2.47 -8.27 -9.31
C ASP A 261 -3.99 -8.12 -9.17
N LEU A 262 -4.44 -6.92 -8.77
CA LEU A 262 -5.85 -6.62 -8.56
C LEU A 262 -6.26 -5.36 -9.34
N LYS A 263 -6.71 -5.57 -10.58
CA LYS A 263 -7.06 -4.50 -11.54
C LYS A 263 -8.12 -3.50 -11.03
N VAL A 264 -8.93 -3.83 -10.03
CA VAL A 264 -9.92 -2.89 -9.44
C VAL A 264 -9.27 -1.80 -8.57
N LEU A 265 -8.01 -1.98 -8.12
CA LEU A 265 -7.24 -0.95 -7.42
C LEU A 265 -6.85 0.22 -8.35
N LYS A 266 -6.91 0.06 -9.68
CA LYS A 266 -6.62 1.18 -10.61
C LYS A 266 -7.46 2.41 -10.26
N ARG A 267 -6.80 3.57 -10.12
CA ARG A 267 -7.39 4.86 -9.71
C ARG A 267 -7.84 4.97 -8.24
N THR A 268 -7.31 4.18 -7.30
CA THR A 268 -7.44 4.49 -5.85
C THR A 268 -6.26 5.30 -5.30
N ASN A 269 -5.08 5.15 -5.90
CA ASN A 269 -3.79 5.41 -5.24
C ASN A 269 -3.64 4.70 -3.87
N ILE A 270 -4.29 3.53 -3.73
CA ILE A 270 -4.22 2.63 -2.57
C ILE A 270 -3.87 1.21 -3.04
N GLY A 271 -2.61 0.82 -2.83
CA GLY A 271 -2.14 -0.57 -2.85
C GLY A 271 -2.18 -1.19 -1.45
N ILE A 272 -1.83 -2.47 -1.34
CA ILE A 272 -1.67 -3.16 -0.03
C ILE A 272 -0.32 -3.86 0.04
N PHE A 273 0.26 -3.94 1.23
CA PHE A 273 1.42 -4.77 1.53
C PHE A 273 1.21 -5.59 2.81
N MET A 274 1.96 -6.68 2.97
CA MET A 274 2.02 -7.48 4.20
C MET A 274 3.46 -7.88 4.49
N VAL A 275 3.85 -7.80 5.77
CA VAL A 275 5.18 -8.14 6.28
C VAL A 275 5.04 -9.07 7.47
N ASN A 276 5.92 -10.07 7.52
CA ASN A 276 6.05 -11.01 8.62
C ASN A 276 7.53 -11.12 8.97
N LEU A 277 7.89 -10.65 10.17
CA LEU A 277 9.23 -10.77 10.75
C LEU A 277 9.20 -11.88 11.79
N THR A 278 10.08 -12.87 11.66
CA THR A 278 10.26 -13.87 12.72
C THR A 278 10.96 -13.24 13.93
N LYS A 279 10.85 -13.87 15.10
CA LYS A 279 11.46 -13.38 16.36
C LYS A 279 12.92 -12.95 16.18
N GLY A 280 13.32 -11.84 16.80
CA GLY A 280 14.69 -11.31 16.70
C GLY A 280 15.13 -10.96 15.27
N SER A 281 14.19 -10.59 14.38
CA SER A 281 14.47 -10.16 13.01
C SER A 281 14.06 -8.69 12.78
N MET A 282 14.62 -8.06 11.75
CA MET A 282 14.22 -6.74 11.29
C MET A 282 13.91 -6.75 9.79
N MET A 283 12.99 -5.90 9.34
CA MET A 283 13.10 -5.37 7.98
C MET A 283 14.25 -4.35 7.99
N GLY A 284 15.26 -4.59 7.14
CA GLY A 284 16.50 -3.80 7.14
C GLY A 284 16.23 -2.32 6.84
N PRO A 285 17.09 -1.39 7.32
CA PRO A 285 16.87 0.03 7.12
C PRO A 285 16.68 0.38 5.64
N HIS A 286 15.57 1.03 5.30
CA HIS A 286 15.18 1.33 3.91
C HIS A 286 14.26 2.54 3.83
N TRP A 287 14.03 3.08 2.63
CA TRP A 287 12.96 4.07 2.40
C TRP A 287 12.11 3.72 1.19
N ASN A 288 10.89 4.26 1.15
CA ASN A 288 9.97 4.11 0.04
C ASN A 288 10.00 5.36 -0.86
N PRO A 289 10.37 5.25 -2.15
CA PRO A 289 10.41 6.41 -3.05
C PRO A 289 9.03 6.79 -3.61
N MET A 290 8.11 5.83 -3.78
CA MET A 290 6.84 6.05 -4.50
C MET A 290 5.60 6.07 -3.61
N ALA A 291 5.73 5.81 -2.31
CA ALA A 291 4.58 5.65 -1.42
C ALA A 291 4.89 5.91 0.05
N ASN A 292 3.84 6.30 0.76
CA ASN A 292 3.74 6.32 2.21
C ASN A 292 3.16 4.95 2.64
N GLU A 293 3.54 4.47 3.81
CA GLU A 293 3.03 3.23 4.40
C GLU A 293 2.07 3.54 5.56
N ILE A 294 0.83 3.05 5.50
CA ILE A 294 -0.12 3.12 6.62
C ILE A 294 -0.43 1.71 7.08
N ALA A 295 0.32 1.24 8.07
CA ALA A 295 0.29 -0.12 8.57
C ALA A 295 -0.63 -0.32 9.77
N VAL A 296 -1.17 -1.53 9.92
CA VAL A 296 -1.90 -2.01 11.08
C VAL A 296 -1.26 -3.30 11.57
N VAL A 297 -0.91 -3.36 12.86
CA VAL A 297 -0.28 -4.55 13.44
C VAL A 297 -1.27 -5.70 13.50
N LEU A 298 -0.80 -6.87 13.06
CA LEU A 298 -1.58 -8.10 12.92
C LEU A 298 -1.21 -9.20 13.91
N GLN A 299 0.01 -9.24 14.43
CA GLN A 299 0.41 -10.22 15.44
C GLN A 299 1.69 -9.74 16.14
N GLY A 300 1.78 -10.06 17.43
CA GLY A 300 2.93 -9.77 18.25
C GLY A 300 3.11 -8.28 18.49
N GLN A 301 4.36 -7.90 18.74
CA GLN A 301 4.79 -6.55 19.04
C GLN A 301 6.10 -6.25 18.31
N GLY A 302 6.39 -4.98 18.08
CA GLY A 302 7.64 -4.57 17.46
C GLY A 302 7.99 -3.11 17.73
N MET A 303 9.24 -2.76 17.46
CA MET A 303 9.73 -1.38 17.42
C MET A 303 9.76 -0.89 15.99
N VAL A 304 9.27 0.33 15.76
CA VAL A 304 9.39 1.04 14.49
C VAL A 304 10.21 2.29 14.72
N ARG A 305 11.33 2.40 14.01
CA ARG A 305 12.20 3.59 13.99
C ARG A 305 12.14 4.23 12.62
N VAL A 306 11.91 5.54 12.59
CA VAL A 306 11.83 6.38 11.38
C VAL A 306 12.78 7.56 11.55
N VAL A 307 13.58 7.85 10.53
CA VAL A 307 14.53 8.96 10.50
C VAL A 307 13.96 10.10 9.65
N CYS A 308 14.05 11.34 10.15
CA CYS A 308 13.74 12.53 9.36
C CYS A 308 14.88 12.82 8.37
N PRO A 309 14.62 12.87 7.04
CA PRO A 309 15.67 13.15 6.05
C PRO A 309 16.05 14.64 5.94
N SER A 310 15.28 15.56 6.54
CA SER A 310 15.45 17.00 6.36
C SER A 310 16.39 17.63 7.38
N THR A 311 17.57 18.07 6.93
CA THR A 311 18.45 18.94 7.72
C THR A 311 18.01 20.42 7.72
N ALA A 312 17.14 20.82 6.80
CA ALA A 312 16.74 22.22 6.58
C ALA A 312 15.56 22.68 7.48
N LEU A 313 14.72 21.76 7.95
CA LEU A 313 13.51 22.05 8.72
C LEU A 313 13.45 21.27 10.05
N LYS A 314 14.58 21.16 10.75
CA LYS A 314 14.73 20.39 12.01
C LYS A 314 13.76 20.76 13.14
N ALA A 315 13.15 21.94 13.10
CA ALA A 315 12.10 22.33 14.06
C ALA A 315 10.81 21.49 13.89
N ASN A 316 10.48 21.13 12.65
CA ASN A 316 9.15 20.62 12.27
C ASN A 316 9.17 19.13 11.85
N CYS A 317 10.34 18.49 11.82
CA CYS A 317 10.52 17.10 11.42
C CYS A 317 11.53 16.44 12.37
N LYS A 318 11.05 15.45 13.12
CA LYS A 318 11.81 14.73 14.16
C LYS A 318 11.94 13.26 13.78
N ASP A 319 13.02 12.62 14.22
CA ASP A 319 13.09 11.16 14.24
C ASP A 319 11.99 10.60 15.15
N LEU A 320 11.39 9.49 14.76
CA LEU A 320 10.36 8.78 15.52
C LEU A 320 10.90 7.40 15.92
N ASN A 321 10.67 7.01 17.17
CA ASN A 321 10.95 5.66 17.68
C ASN A 321 9.77 5.28 18.57
N PHE A 322 9.07 4.19 18.27
CA PHE A 322 7.85 3.81 18.99
C PHE A 322 7.55 2.30 18.95
N ARG A 323 6.96 1.80 20.04
CA ARG A 323 6.49 0.40 20.17
C ARG A 323 5.06 0.24 19.70
N VAL A 324 4.83 -0.74 18.84
CA VAL A 324 3.51 -1.10 18.31
C VAL A 324 3.10 -2.54 18.70
N GLU A 325 1.81 -2.78 18.90
CA GLU A 325 1.21 -4.07 19.24
C GLU A 325 -0.13 -4.35 18.50
N GLU A 326 -0.68 -5.58 18.58
CA GLU A 326 -1.81 -6.00 17.73
C GLU A 326 -3.02 -5.04 17.75
N GLY A 327 -3.27 -4.39 16.61
CA GLY A 327 -4.32 -3.40 16.42
C GLY A 327 -3.87 -1.94 16.57
N ASP A 328 -2.61 -1.66 16.82
CA ASP A 328 -2.05 -0.33 16.59
C ASP A 328 -1.99 -0.02 15.09
N VAL A 329 -2.10 1.26 14.75
CA VAL A 329 -1.92 1.80 13.40
C VAL A 329 -0.67 2.67 13.41
N PHE A 330 0.17 2.60 12.39
CA PHE A 330 1.31 3.51 12.22
C PHE A 330 1.46 3.98 10.77
N ALA A 331 1.95 5.20 10.59
CA ALA A 331 2.19 5.82 9.30
C ALA A 331 3.68 6.15 9.15
N VAL A 332 4.27 5.81 8.00
CA VAL A 332 5.62 6.22 7.63
C VAL A 332 5.59 6.95 6.28
N PRO A 333 6.09 8.20 6.17
CA PRO A 333 5.99 8.97 4.94
C PRO A 333 7.05 8.49 3.92
N ARG A 334 6.80 8.75 2.64
CA ARG A 334 7.80 8.51 1.58
C ARG A 334 9.11 9.26 1.87
N PHE A 335 10.20 8.73 1.33
CA PHE A 335 11.58 9.21 1.52
C PHE A 335 12.13 9.21 2.96
N HIS A 336 11.35 8.80 3.98
CA HIS A 336 11.87 8.63 5.33
C HIS A 336 12.53 7.26 5.48
N PRO A 337 13.82 7.17 5.87
CA PRO A 337 14.45 5.90 6.18
C PRO A 337 13.84 5.28 7.45
N MET A 338 13.45 4.01 7.38
CA MET A 338 12.76 3.30 8.46
C MET A 338 13.34 1.90 8.69
N ALA A 339 13.17 1.40 9.90
CA ALA A 339 13.42 0.01 10.28
C ALA A 339 12.28 -0.49 11.17
N GLN A 340 11.71 -1.64 10.82
CA GLN A 340 10.73 -2.35 11.65
C GLN A 340 11.40 -3.59 12.26
N MET A 341 11.30 -3.76 13.58
CA MET A 341 12.06 -4.77 14.35
C MET A 341 11.12 -5.57 15.25
N SER A 342 11.22 -6.91 15.20
CA SER A 342 10.53 -7.78 16.16
C SER A 342 11.38 -8.00 17.42
N PHE A 343 10.75 -8.11 18.57
CA PHE A 343 11.39 -8.57 19.81
C PHE A 343 11.86 -10.04 19.70
N ASN A 344 12.75 -10.47 20.58
CA ASN A 344 13.19 -11.88 20.66
C ASN A 344 12.06 -12.83 21.12
N ASN A 345 11.03 -12.29 21.76
CA ASN A 345 9.97 -13.06 22.41
C ASN A 345 8.79 -13.46 21.49
N ASP A 346 8.48 -12.69 20.45
CA ASP A 346 7.39 -12.98 19.48
C ASP A 346 7.67 -12.46 18.06
N SER A 347 6.91 -12.95 17.07
CA SER A 347 7.06 -12.56 15.66
C SER A 347 6.18 -11.35 15.35
N PHE A 348 6.75 -10.34 14.70
CA PHE A 348 6.04 -9.10 14.37
C PHE A 348 5.43 -9.22 12.97
N VAL A 349 4.09 -9.25 12.90
CA VAL A 349 3.34 -9.31 11.64
C VAL A 349 2.48 -8.07 11.51
N PHE A 350 2.50 -7.43 10.34
CA PHE A 350 1.65 -6.29 10.01
C PHE A 350 1.24 -6.35 8.54
N MET A 351 0.13 -5.70 8.21
CA MET A 351 -0.15 -5.32 6.82
C MET A 351 -0.28 -3.80 6.77
N GLY A 352 -0.29 -3.22 5.58
CA GLY A 352 -0.64 -1.82 5.44
C GLY A 352 -1.20 -1.48 4.08
N PHE A 353 -1.75 -0.28 4.01
CA PHE A 353 -2.13 0.38 2.79
C PHE A 353 -0.97 1.24 2.31
N SER A 354 -0.73 1.25 1.00
CA SER A 354 0.35 2.00 0.36
C SER A 354 -0.25 3.10 -0.51
N THR A 355 0.24 4.34 -0.43
CA THR A 355 -0.32 5.48 -1.18
C THR A 355 0.01 5.49 -2.68
N THR A 356 0.27 4.31 -3.26
CA THR A 356 0.39 4.11 -4.70
C THR A 356 -0.22 2.77 -5.11
N THR A 357 -0.60 2.65 -6.38
CA THR A 357 -0.98 1.37 -7.01
C THR A 357 0.05 0.88 -8.03
N GLU A 358 1.17 1.59 -8.15
CA GLU A 358 2.35 1.17 -8.89
C GLU A 358 3.22 0.20 -8.06
N LYS A 359 4.20 -0.45 -8.70
CA LYS A 359 5.20 -1.20 -7.94
C LYS A 359 6.17 -0.22 -7.28
N ASN A 360 5.92 0.09 -6.01
CA ASN A 360 6.91 0.73 -5.15
C ASN A 360 8.13 -0.20 -5.02
N TYR A 361 9.34 0.36 -5.13
CA TYR A 361 10.61 -0.37 -5.00
C TYR A 361 11.37 0.18 -3.78
N PRO A 362 11.23 -0.45 -2.59
CA PRO A 362 11.91 0.01 -1.38
C PRO A 362 13.43 -0.01 -1.55
N GLN A 363 14.11 1.08 -1.18
CA GLN A 363 15.55 1.24 -1.33
C GLN A 363 16.24 0.92 0.00
N PHE A 364 16.93 -0.22 0.07
CA PHE A 364 17.61 -0.69 1.28
C PHE A 364 18.98 0.00 1.45
N LEU A 365 19.30 0.35 2.69
CA LEU A 365 20.61 0.88 3.12
C LEU A 365 21.54 -0.23 3.62
N ALA A 366 20.99 -1.36 4.10
CA ALA A 366 21.77 -2.47 4.66
C ALA A 366 21.52 -3.82 3.94
N GLY A 367 22.48 -4.73 4.09
CA GLY A 367 22.44 -6.07 3.49
C GLY A 367 22.76 -6.11 2.00
N LYS A 368 22.81 -7.33 1.45
CA LYS A 368 23.36 -7.66 0.13
C LYS A 368 22.73 -6.91 -1.05
N ASN A 369 21.48 -6.48 -0.92
CA ASN A 369 20.76 -5.70 -1.94
C ASN A 369 20.71 -4.19 -1.61
N SER A 370 21.57 -3.71 -0.70
CA SER A 370 21.69 -2.29 -0.38
C SER A 370 22.12 -1.46 -1.59
N ILE A 371 21.55 -0.26 -1.73
CA ILE A 371 21.96 0.75 -2.71
C ILE A 371 23.45 1.11 -2.58
N LEU A 372 24.04 0.95 -1.38
CA LEU A 372 25.46 1.17 -1.13
C LEU A 372 26.36 0.15 -1.87
N HIS A 373 25.84 -1.02 -2.26
CA HIS A 373 26.59 -1.95 -3.13
C HIS A 373 26.62 -1.50 -4.61
N ALA A 374 25.67 -0.68 -5.05
CA ALA A 374 25.64 -0.13 -6.40
C ALA A 374 26.53 1.11 -6.57
N LEU A 375 26.86 1.79 -5.47
CA LEU A 375 27.69 2.99 -5.45
C LEU A 375 29.19 2.66 -5.45
N ASN A 376 30.00 3.54 -6.06
CA ASN A 376 31.45 3.36 -6.09
C ASN A 376 32.03 3.51 -4.67
N LYS A 377 32.70 2.46 -4.19
CA LYS A 377 33.28 2.40 -2.83
C LYS A 377 34.28 3.52 -2.50
N GLN A 378 34.93 4.13 -3.50
CA GLN A 378 35.79 5.31 -3.28
C GLN A 378 34.95 6.59 -3.04
N ILE A 379 33.83 6.74 -3.77
CA ILE A 379 32.89 7.84 -3.56
C ILE A 379 32.23 7.71 -2.18
N LEU A 380 31.79 6.49 -1.80
CA LEU A 380 31.29 6.24 -0.45
C LEU A 380 32.33 6.56 0.65
N ALA A 381 33.59 6.18 0.44
CA ALA A 381 34.67 6.49 1.38
C ALA A 381 34.84 8.01 1.58
N LEU A 382 34.73 8.80 0.50
CA LEU A 382 34.70 10.26 0.58
C LEU A 382 33.43 10.79 1.26
N SER A 383 32.23 10.27 0.91
CA SER A 383 30.95 10.71 1.50
C SER A 383 30.85 10.47 3.00
N PHE A 384 31.43 9.37 3.50
CA PHE A 384 31.51 9.07 4.94
C PHE A 384 32.79 9.60 5.62
N ASN A 385 33.71 10.22 4.87
CA ASN A 385 35.03 10.66 5.33
C ASN A 385 35.85 9.54 6.05
N VAL A 386 35.88 8.34 5.45
CA VAL A 386 36.59 7.15 5.96
C VAL A 386 37.47 6.52 4.88
N THR A 387 38.19 5.45 5.22
CA THR A 387 38.97 4.70 4.22
C THR A 387 38.07 3.80 3.37
N LYS A 388 38.49 3.49 2.13
CA LYS A 388 37.82 2.46 1.31
C LYS A 388 37.75 1.11 2.04
N THR A 389 38.79 0.74 2.79
CA THR A 389 38.84 -0.48 3.61
C THR A 389 37.71 -0.49 4.66
N THR A 390 37.39 0.66 5.24
CA THR A 390 36.27 0.82 6.18
C THR A 390 34.92 0.58 5.49
N ILE A 391 34.74 1.07 4.25
CA ILE A 391 33.53 0.78 3.44
C ILE A 391 33.46 -0.71 3.03
N ASP A 392 34.60 -1.31 2.67
CA ASP A 392 34.69 -2.75 2.40
C ASP A 392 34.32 -3.58 3.66
N GLN A 393 34.75 -3.14 4.85
CA GLN A 393 34.39 -3.74 6.14
C GLN A 393 32.93 -3.51 6.56
N LEU A 394 32.33 -2.36 6.21
CA LEU A 394 30.92 -2.05 6.48
C LEU A 394 29.97 -2.91 5.63
N LEU A 395 30.28 -3.10 4.35
CA LEU A 395 29.38 -3.72 3.38
C LEU A 395 29.55 -5.24 3.24
N SER A 396 30.63 -5.84 3.72
CA SER A 396 30.89 -7.28 3.57
C SER A 396 30.23 -8.25 4.59
N PRO A 397 29.94 -7.87 5.85
CA PRO A 397 29.47 -8.82 6.86
C PRO A 397 28.04 -9.34 6.64
N GLN A 398 27.09 -8.45 6.30
CA GLN A 398 25.68 -8.81 6.22
C GLN A 398 25.37 -9.51 4.87
N ARG A 399 25.01 -10.79 4.95
CA ARG A 399 24.79 -11.67 3.80
C ARG A 399 23.33 -11.73 3.35
N ASP A 400 22.40 -11.47 4.27
CA ASP A 400 20.98 -11.37 3.98
C ASP A 400 20.64 -10.06 3.26
N SER A 401 19.41 -9.99 2.75
CA SER A 401 18.84 -8.86 2.03
C SER A 401 17.40 -8.66 2.48
N VAL A 402 16.89 -7.42 2.48
CA VAL A 402 15.48 -7.06 2.79
C VAL A 402 15.09 -7.33 4.25
N ILE A 403 15.12 -8.58 4.72
CA ILE A 403 14.82 -8.97 6.10
C ILE A 403 16.05 -9.64 6.71
N LEU A 404 16.55 -9.09 7.82
CA LEU A 404 17.83 -9.42 8.43
C LEU A 404 17.64 -9.99 9.84
N GLU A 405 18.54 -10.88 10.26
CA GLU A 405 18.69 -11.25 11.68
C GLU A 405 19.11 -10.01 12.48
N CYS A 406 18.43 -9.74 13.60
CA CYS A 406 18.68 -8.60 14.47
C CYS A 406 18.22 -8.90 15.91
N THR A 407 18.84 -9.92 16.51
CA THR A 407 18.60 -10.34 17.89
C THR A 407 18.77 -9.16 18.85
N SER A 408 17.81 -8.95 19.74
CA SER A 408 17.77 -7.85 20.72
C SER A 408 17.67 -6.42 20.16
N CYS A 409 17.62 -6.21 18.83
CA CYS A 409 17.57 -4.86 18.26
C CYS A 409 16.28 -4.09 18.63
N ALA A 410 15.16 -4.78 18.84
CA ALA A 410 13.93 -4.16 19.31
C ALA A 410 14.01 -3.81 20.81
N GLU A 411 14.56 -4.71 21.64
CA GLU A 411 14.83 -4.48 23.06
C GLU A 411 15.78 -3.27 23.27
N GLU A 412 16.88 -3.19 22.51
CA GLU A 412 17.82 -2.05 22.55
C GLU A 412 17.16 -0.74 22.06
N ALA A 413 16.33 -0.80 21.01
CA ALA A 413 15.58 0.35 20.53
C ALA A 413 14.48 0.81 21.49
N GLU A 414 13.90 -0.09 22.29
CA GLU A 414 12.96 0.22 23.36
C GLU A 414 13.68 0.89 24.54
N SER A 415 14.76 0.31 25.07
CA SER A 415 15.50 0.95 26.18
C SER A 415 16.05 2.33 25.81
N ALA A 416 16.52 2.53 24.57
CA ALA A 416 16.94 3.85 24.09
C ALA A 416 15.76 4.84 24.01
N MET A 417 14.55 4.38 23.65
CA MET A 417 13.33 5.20 23.67
C MET A 417 12.94 5.59 25.10
N GLU A 418 13.00 4.65 26.04
CA GLU A 418 12.67 4.89 27.45
C GLU A 418 13.64 5.88 28.10
N GLU A 419 14.95 5.73 27.86
CA GLU A 419 15.97 6.68 28.30
C GLU A 419 15.72 8.10 27.74
N ASP A 420 15.41 8.24 26.45
CA ASP A 420 15.20 9.56 25.83
C ASP A 420 13.90 10.22 26.33
N ILE A 421 12.87 9.43 26.64
CA ILE A 421 11.66 9.89 27.32
C ILE A 421 11.95 10.34 28.76
N GLU A 422 12.86 9.67 29.48
CA GLU A 422 13.28 10.08 30.83
C GLU A 422 14.07 11.39 30.80
N LYS A 423 15.07 11.51 29.91
CA LYS A 423 15.87 12.73 29.70
C LYS A 423 15.01 13.96 29.34
N GLU A 424 13.95 13.80 28.54
CA GLU A 424 13.04 14.92 28.23
C GLU A 424 12.14 15.30 29.42
N LYS A 425 11.70 14.33 30.24
CA LYS A 425 10.95 14.61 31.49
C LYS A 425 11.82 15.33 32.52
N GLU A 426 13.09 14.96 32.64
CA GLU A 426 14.04 15.67 33.51
C GLU A 426 14.19 17.13 33.07
N LYS A 427 14.44 17.40 31.78
CA LYS A 427 14.50 18.77 31.24
C LYS A 427 13.20 19.55 31.42
N GLU A 428 12.04 18.91 31.27
CA GLU A 428 10.74 19.56 31.51
C GLU A 428 10.55 19.92 32.99
N LYS A 429 11.05 19.09 33.90
CA LYS A 429 11.07 19.35 35.34
C LYS A 429 12.06 20.46 35.70
N GLU A 430 13.29 20.43 35.18
CA GLU A 430 14.29 21.49 35.36
C GLU A 430 13.75 22.85 34.90
N ARG A 431 13.12 22.92 33.73
CA ARG A 431 12.48 24.15 33.23
C ARG A 431 11.37 24.67 34.13
N LYS A 432 10.55 23.79 34.72
CA LYS A 432 9.51 24.19 35.69
C LYS A 432 10.11 24.66 37.01
N GLU A 433 11.20 24.03 37.47
CA GLU A 433 11.93 24.46 38.66
C GLU A 433 12.65 25.81 38.43
N GLU A 434 13.16 26.07 37.22
CA GLU A 434 13.70 27.38 36.80
C GLU A 434 12.60 28.45 36.70
N GLU A 435 11.42 28.11 36.15
CA GLU A 435 10.27 29.02 36.05
C GLU A 435 9.65 29.32 37.42
N GLU A 436 9.61 28.36 38.34
CA GLU A 436 9.24 28.59 39.74
C GLU A 436 10.30 29.39 40.51
N ALA A 437 11.59 29.18 40.27
CA ALA A 437 12.66 29.94 40.91
C ALA A 437 12.57 31.43 40.54
N LYS A 438 12.46 31.75 39.25
CA LYS A 438 12.30 33.14 38.77
C LYS A 438 11.07 33.82 39.35
N LYS A 439 9.93 33.12 39.46
CA LYS A 439 8.72 33.66 40.09
C LYS A 439 8.89 33.94 41.59
N ARG A 440 9.74 33.18 42.29
CA ARG A 440 10.06 33.42 43.70
C ARG A 440 11.01 34.61 43.87
N GLU A 441 12.04 34.70 43.04
CA GLU A 441 12.94 35.86 42.97
C GLU A 441 12.13 37.14 42.67
N GLU A 442 11.25 37.09 41.67
CA GLU A 442 10.30 38.16 41.35
C GLU A 442 9.31 38.50 42.47
N GLU A 443 8.93 37.56 43.34
CA GLU A 443 8.07 37.84 44.50
C GLU A 443 8.86 38.45 45.66
N ASP A 444 10.08 37.96 45.91
CA ASP A 444 10.92 38.45 47.00
C ASP A 444 11.50 39.84 46.70
N GLU A 445 11.88 40.15 45.46
CA GLU A 445 12.23 41.53 45.04
C GLU A 445 11.08 42.51 45.31
N LYS A 446 9.83 42.14 44.96
CA LYS A 446 8.64 42.96 45.21
C LYS A 446 8.38 43.16 46.71
N ARG A 447 8.70 42.17 47.55
CA ARG A 447 8.61 42.27 49.02
C ARG A 447 9.71 43.18 49.60
N GLU A 448 10.94 43.08 49.12
CA GLU A 448 12.03 43.98 49.53
C GLU A 448 11.74 45.43 49.13
N GLU A 449 11.17 45.67 47.94
CA GLU A 449 10.73 46.99 47.51
C GLU A 449 9.59 47.56 48.40
N GLU A 450 8.62 46.73 48.78
CA GLU A 450 7.54 47.13 49.69
C GLU A 450 8.05 47.39 51.12
N GLU A 451 9.01 46.61 51.62
CA GLU A 451 9.67 46.89 52.90
C GLU A 451 10.53 48.14 52.86
N ALA A 452 11.27 48.39 51.77
CA ALA A 452 12.06 49.61 51.61
C ALA A 452 11.18 50.86 51.69
N LYS A 453 10.04 50.87 50.96
CA LYS A 453 9.04 51.95 51.00
C LYS A 453 8.49 52.17 52.41
N LYS A 454 8.14 51.10 53.15
CA LYS A 454 7.66 51.19 54.54
C LYS A 454 8.72 51.77 55.49
N ARG A 455 9.99 51.35 55.36
CA ARG A 455 11.11 51.85 56.17
C ARG A 455 11.40 53.33 55.89
N GLU A 456 11.25 53.77 54.63
CA GLU A 456 11.39 55.18 54.25
C GLU A 456 10.24 56.04 54.82
N GLU A 457 8.99 55.55 54.73
CA GLU A 457 7.82 56.22 55.32
C GLU A 457 7.93 56.32 56.85
N GLU A 458 8.35 55.25 57.53
CA GLU A 458 8.57 55.28 58.98
C GLU A 458 9.67 56.28 59.36
N LYS A 459 10.80 56.29 58.63
CA LYS A 459 11.90 57.24 58.88
C LYS A 459 11.44 58.70 58.73
N LYS A 460 10.67 59.03 57.69
CA LYS A 460 10.06 60.37 57.52
C LYS A 460 9.17 60.73 58.72
N ARG A 461 8.35 59.78 59.21
CA ARG A 461 7.46 60.01 60.36
C ARG A 461 8.21 60.17 61.68
N GLN A 462 9.32 59.44 61.87
CA GLN A 462 10.21 59.60 63.02
C GLN A 462 10.94 60.97 63.00
N GLU A 463 11.38 61.44 61.83
CA GLU A 463 12.01 62.76 61.66
C GLU A 463 11.01 63.93 61.92
N GLU A 464 9.76 63.78 61.49
CA GLU A 464 8.69 64.75 61.81
C GLU A 464 8.41 64.79 63.32
N GLU A 465 8.31 63.64 63.98
CA GLU A 465 8.08 63.57 65.43
C GLU A 465 9.29 64.09 66.23
N ALA A 466 10.51 63.85 65.77
CA ALA A 466 11.73 64.37 66.38
C ALA A 466 11.77 65.91 66.36
N LYS A 467 11.54 66.54 65.20
CA LYS A 467 11.44 68.01 65.09
C LYS A 467 10.41 68.59 66.07
N LYS A 468 9.23 67.97 66.13
CA LYS A 468 8.14 68.41 67.01
C LYS A 468 8.50 68.32 68.50
N ARG A 469 9.31 67.35 68.90
CA ARG A 469 9.86 67.23 70.26
C ARG A 469 10.95 68.26 70.53
N GLU A 470 11.82 68.58 69.57
CA GLU A 470 12.82 69.65 69.71
C GLU A 470 12.15 71.02 69.87
N GLU A 471 11.10 71.33 69.11
CA GLU A 471 10.31 72.57 69.28
C GLU A 471 9.67 72.66 70.69
N GLU A 472 9.11 71.56 71.19
CA GLU A 472 8.51 71.52 72.53
C GLU A 472 9.57 71.64 73.66
N GLU A 473 10.75 71.03 73.50
CA GLU A 473 11.81 71.13 74.51
C GLU A 473 12.49 72.51 74.49
N ALA A 474 12.71 73.11 73.32
CA ALA A 474 13.21 74.47 73.19
C ALA A 474 12.29 75.49 73.89
N ALA A 475 10.97 75.33 73.74
CA ALA A 475 9.98 76.16 74.44
C ALA A 475 10.09 76.02 75.98
N LYS A 476 10.25 74.79 76.50
CA LYS A 476 10.41 74.54 77.95
C LYS A 476 11.72 75.10 78.51
N ARG A 477 12.83 74.92 77.78
CA ARG A 477 14.14 75.47 78.19
C ARG A 477 14.10 77.01 78.28
N ALA A 478 13.40 77.68 77.36
CA ALA A 478 13.19 79.12 77.42
C ALA A 478 12.37 79.58 78.65
N GLU A 479 11.36 78.79 79.08
CA GLU A 479 10.60 79.07 80.30
C GLU A 479 11.43 78.85 81.58
N GLU A 480 12.28 77.82 81.61
CA GLU A 480 13.13 77.52 82.76
C GLU A 480 14.26 78.55 82.94
N GLU A 481 14.88 78.99 81.83
CA GLU A 481 15.94 80.00 81.89
C GLU A 481 15.42 81.36 82.39
N ALA A 482 14.18 81.72 82.02
CA ALA A 482 13.50 82.92 82.54
C ALA A 482 13.35 82.88 84.06
N LYS A 483 13.04 81.71 84.65
CA LYS A 483 12.92 81.52 86.11
C LYS A 483 14.28 81.57 86.80
N LYS A 484 15.31 80.92 86.26
CA LYS A 484 16.67 80.95 86.81
C LYS A 484 17.26 82.36 86.88
N ARG A 485 17.02 83.18 85.85
CA ARG A 485 17.39 84.62 85.84
C ARG A 485 16.63 85.47 86.87
N GLU A 486 15.50 85.00 87.41
CA GLU A 486 14.80 85.64 88.54
C GLU A 486 15.36 85.21 89.90
N GLU A 487 15.86 83.97 90.02
CA GLU A 487 16.35 83.39 91.26
C GLU A 487 17.81 83.72 91.56
N GLU A 488 18.71 83.69 90.57
CA GLU A 488 20.12 84.06 90.76
C GLU A 488 20.26 85.51 91.26
N LYS A 489 19.35 86.38 90.79
CA LYS A 489 19.22 87.79 91.18
C LYS A 489 18.88 88.00 92.67
N LYS A 490 18.53 86.94 93.41
CA LYS A 490 18.32 86.93 94.87
C LYS A 490 19.50 86.35 95.67
N ARG A 491 20.42 85.60 95.04
CA ARG A 491 21.53 84.91 95.75
C ARG A 491 22.85 85.69 95.75
N GLN A 492 23.11 86.48 94.70
CA GLN A 492 24.31 87.33 94.64
C GLN A 492 24.29 88.52 95.64
N GLU A 493 23.20 88.72 96.39
CA GLU A 493 23.13 89.69 97.50
C GLU A 493 23.64 89.13 98.86
N GLU A 494 23.85 87.81 99.01
CA GLU A 494 23.85 87.17 100.35
C GLU A 494 25.17 86.51 100.81
N GLU A 495 26.03 85.97 99.92
CA GLU A 495 27.04 84.97 100.34
C GLU A 495 28.51 85.29 99.96
N ALA A 496 29.44 84.95 100.87
CA ALA A 496 30.90 84.83 100.71
C ALA A 496 31.67 86.09 100.23
N GLU A 497 32.13 87.05 101.04
CA GLU A 497 32.22 87.25 102.50
C GLU A 497 32.65 86.04 103.38
N LYS A 498 33.95 85.98 103.77
CA LYS A 498 34.61 84.98 104.66
C LYS A 498 34.93 83.65 103.94
N ARG A 499 36.06 82.94 104.13
CA ARG A 499 37.30 82.96 104.97
C ARG A 499 38.28 81.92 104.34
N ALA A 500 39.55 81.66 104.71
CA ALA A 500 40.68 82.27 105.46
C ALA A 500 41.91 81.34 105.16
N VAL A 501 43.19 81.74 105.08
CA VAL A 501 44.07 82.55 105.96
C VAL A 501 44.35 81.86 107.32
N ASP A 502 45.58 81.64 107.83
CA ASP A 502 46.99 81.58 107.35
C ASP A 502 47.83 81.12 108.59
N GLU A 503 49.10 80.66 108.59
CA GLU A 503 50.07 80.03 107.67
C GLU A 503 51.23 79.51 108.57
N ASP A 504 51.97 78.44 108.23
CA ASP A 504 53.25 78.16 108.94
C ASP A 504 54.30 77.29 108.20
N ALA A 505 55.56 77.72 108.37
CA ALA A 505 56.82 76.97 108.34
C ALA A 505 57.15 76.04 107.15
N LYS A 506 57.67 76.62 106.06
CA LYS A 506 58.99 76.21 105.50
C LYS A 506 59.62 77.26 104.58
N LYS A 507 60.79 77.79 104.97
CA LYS A 507 61.51 78.84 104.24
C LYS A 507 62.46 78.29 103.18
N GLU A 508 62.45 78.94 102.02
CA GLU A 508 63.63 79.23 101.19
C GLU A 508 64.42 78.06 100.58
N GLU A 509 63.85 76.85 100.52
CA GLU A 509 64.09 75.96 99.37
C GLU A 509 63.13 76.29 98.19
N GLN A 510 62.03 77.00 98.47
CA GLN A 510 60.94 77.28 97.50
C GLN A 510 61.01 78.65 96.82
N ALA A 511 61.90 79.57 97.23
CA ALA A 511 61.80 80.98 96.84
C ALA A 511 62.27 81.30 95.41
N GLU A 512 63.25 80.56 94.87
CA GLU A 512 63.82 80.84 93.54
C GLU A 512 63.25 79.93 92.44
N ALA A 513 62.83 78.70 92.77
CA ALA A 513 62.09 77.82 91.85
C ALA A 513 60.73 78.45 91.48
N ALA A 514 59.91 78.78 92.49
CA ALA A 514 58.58 79.38 92.30
C ALA A 514 58.62 80.80 91.69
N ALA A 515 59.81 81.41 91.53
CA ALA A 515 59.97 82.69 90.85
C ALA A 515 60.07 82.55 89.33
N ARG A 516 60.55 81.41 88.80
CA ARG A 516 60.65 81.14 87.36
C ARG A 516 59.57 80.22 86.82
N GLU A 517 59.10 79.26 87.61
CA GLU A 517 57.86 78.51 87.27
C GLU A 517 56.73 79.49 86.94
N ARG A 518 56.59 80.58 87.71
CA ARG A 518 55.57 81.64 87.46
C ARG A 518 55.81 82.52 86.23
N GLU A 519 56.97 82.48 85.58
CA GLU A 519 57.16 83.10 84.26
C GLU A 519 56.90 82.08 83.14
N GLU A 520 57.28 80.83 83.35
CA GLU A 520 57.04 79.70 82.44
C GLU A 520 55.54 79.38 82.35
N GLU A 521 54.85 79.16 83.48
CA GLU A 521 53.38 79.03 83.59
C GLU A 521 52.63 80.16 82.87
N LYS A 522 53.12 81.40 82.93
CA LYS A 522 52.45 82.53 82.27
C LYS A 522 52.57 82.48 80.75
N ARG A 523 53.72 82.01 80.24
CA ARG A 523 53.91 81.78 78.80
C ARG A 523 53.09 80.57 78.36
N GLU A 524 53.08 79.49 79.15
CA GLU A 524 52.28 78.29 78.88
C GLU A 524 50.78 78.57 78.92
N GLN A 525 50.27 79.38 79.86
CA GLN A 525 48.86 79.77 79.92
C GLN A 525 48.47 80.72 78.77
N GLU A 526 49.34 81.64 78.36
CA GLU A 526 49.07 82.50 77.19
C GLU A 526 49.12 81.70 75.87
N GLU A 527 50.05 80.73 75.74
CA GLU A 527 50.03 79.79 74.61
C GLU A 527 48.84 78.84 74.66
N ALA A 528 48.47 78.30 75.82
CA ALA A 528 47.33 77.40 75.97
C ALA A 528 46.04 78.08 75.52
N ARG A 529 45.78 79.31 75.98
CA ARG A 529 44.60 80.07 75.53
C ARG A 529 44.61 80.36 74.03
N LYS A 530 45.78 80.66 73.44
CA LYS A 530 45.92 80.84 71.98
C LYS A 530 45.70 79.54 71.20
N ARG A 531 46.16 78.40 71.74
CA ARG A 531 45.91 77.06 71.17
C ARG A 531 44.43 76.68 71.28
N GLU A 532 43.76 77.06 72.36
CA GLU A 532 42.32 76.84 72.56
C GLU A 532 41.46 77.73 71.64
N GLU A 533 41.74 79.05 71.54
CA GLU A 533 41.08 79.94 70.58
C GLU A 533 41.33 79.52 69.12
N ALA A 534 42.50 78.93 68.81
CA ALA A 534 42.79 78.37 67.49
C ALA A 534 41.98 77.08 67.24
N ALA A 535 42.02 76.12 68.16
CA ALA A 535 41.31 74.84 68.03
C ALA A 535 39.78 75.03 67.93
N GLN A 536 39.20 75.99 68.64
CA GLN A 536 37.77 76.32 68.49
C GLN A 536 37.43 76.85 67.10
N ARG A 537 38.30 77.66 66.49
CA ARG A 537 38.12 78.16 65.12
C ARG A 537 38.33 77.07 64.07
N GLU A 538 39.33 76.20 64.25
CA GLU A 538 39.52 75.02 63.41
C GLU A 538 38.31 74.09 63.46
N GLN A 539 37.69 73.89 64.63
CA GLN A 539 36.45 73.12 64.76
C GLN A 539 35.24 73.79 64.09
N GLU A 540 35.10 75.11 64.21
CA GLU A 540 34.00 75.86 63.57
C GLU A 540 34.14 75.88 62.04
N GLU A 541 35.36 76.03 61.50
CA GLU A 541 35.62 75.92 60.06
C GLU A 541 35.47 74.48 59.56
N ALA A 542 35.92 73.48 60.32
CA ALA A 542 35.74 72.06 59.97
C ALA A 542 34.26 71.66 59.89
N MET A 543 33.42 72.07 60.84
CA MET A 543 31.98 71.80 60.77
C MET A 543 31.32 72.47 59.56
N LYS A 544 31.69 73.72 59.24
CA LYS A 544 31.17 74.41 58.04
C LYS A 544 31.64 73.77 56.74
N GLN A 545 32.88 73.28 56.68
CA GLN A 545 33.38 72.51 55.54
C GLN A 545 32.67 71.15 55.41
N GLU A 546 32.40 70.45 56.51
CA GLU A 546 31.68 69.18 56.48
C GLU A 546 30.21 69.36 56.07
N GLU A 547 29.53 70.40 56.56
CA GLU A 547 28.15 70.70 56.16
C GLU A 547 28.07 71.13 54.68
N ALA A 548 28.99 71.99 54.23
CA ALA A 548 29.09 72.36 52.81
C ALA A 548 29.38 71.14 51.92
N ARG A 549 30.25 70.22 52.36
CA ARG A 549 30.52 68.97 51.63
C ARG A 549 29.28 68.10 51.55
N LYS A 550 28.55 67.89 52.66
CA LYS A 550 27.31 67.09 52.68
C LYS A 550 26.24 67.65 51.73
N ARG A 551 26.07 68.98 51.70
CA ARG A 551 25.12 69.64 50.78
C ARG A 551 25.52 69.42 49.31
N ALA A 552 26.80 69.60 48.97
CA ALA A 552 27.29 69.34 47.61
C ALA A 552 27.27 67.84 47.22
N GLU A 553 27.44 66.95 48.19
CA GLU A 553 27.39 65.50 48.04
C GLU A 553 25.93 65.01 47.83
N GLU A 554 24.94 65.67 48.45
CA GLU A 554 23.52 65.45 48.22
C GLU A 554 23.02 66.06 46.89
N GLU A 555 23.47 67.27 46.55
CA GLU A 555 23.16 67.95 45.28
C GLU A 555 23.68 67.12 44.09
N ALA A 556 24.96 66.72 44.12
CA ALA A 556 25.54 65.83 43.10
C ALA A 556 24.98 64.40 43.12
N ALA A 557 24.31 63.96 44.20
CA ALA A 557 23.58 62.69 44.21
C ALA A 557 22.24 62.83 43.47
N ARG A 558 21.53 63.95 43.62
CA ARG A 558 20.28 64.25 42.92
C ARG A 558 20.51 64.44 41.41
N GLU A 559 21.53 65.20 41.01
CA GLU A 559 21.91 65.35 39.59
C GLU A 559 22.19 63.99 38.93
N ARG A 560 22.88 63.08 39.63
CA ARG A 560 23.15 61.71 39.15
C ARG A 560 21.93 60.79 39.14
N GLU A 561 20.89 61.09 39.91
CA GLU A 561 19.62 60.35 39.84
C GLU A 561 18.76 60.87 38.68
N GLU A 562 18.79 62.17 38.42
CA GLU A 562 18.12 62.82 37.30
C GLU A 562 18.78 62.42 35.96
N GLU A 563 20.12 62.48 35.83
CA GLU A 563 20.85 61.96 34.67
C GLU A 563 20.55 60.47 34.40
N LYS A 564 20.39 59.66 35.45
CA LYS A 564 20.03 58.23 35.30
C LYS A 564 18.61 58.06 34.76
N ARG A 565 17.63 58.80 35.29
CA ARG A 565 16.25 58.76 34.81
C ARG A 565 16.14 59.26 33.37
N GLU A 566 16.90 60.29 33.00
CA GLU A 566 16.97 60.74 31.59
C GLU A 566 17.63 59.70 30.68
N GLN A 567 18.69 59.02 31.12
CA GLN A 567 19.32 57.92 30.37
C GLN A 567 18.40 56.69 30.24
N GLU A 568 17.62 56.40 31.29
CA GLU A 568 16.64 55.30 31.31
C GLU A 568 15.46 55.60 30.38
N GLU A 569 14.84 56.78 30.47
CA GLU A 569 13.80 57.22 29.52
C GLU A 569 14.32 57.31 28.07
N ALA A 570 15.56 57.78 27.86
CA ALA A 570 16.16 57.82 26.53
C ALA A 570 16.34 56.40 25.96
N ARG A 571 16.78 55.45 26.79
CA ARG A 571 16.92 54.04 26.42
C ARG A 571 15.57 53.37 26.17
N GLU A 572 14.56 53.60 27.00
CA GLU A 572 13.21 53.07 26.75
C GLU A 572 12.64 53.59 25.42
N ARG A 573 12.87 54.86 25.09
CA ARG A 573 12.46 55.44 23.79
C ARG A 573 13.26 54.86 22.62
N GLU A 574 14.55 54.56 22.80
CA GLU A 574 15.36 53.91 21.77
C GLU A 574 14.95 52.44 21.57
N GLU A 575 14.73 51.67 22.65
CA GLU A 575 14.20 50.30 22.56
C GLU A 575 12.77 50.25 21.99
N ALA A 576 11.92 51.23 22.29
CA ALA A 576 10.60 51.35 21.67
C ALA A 576 10.68 51.64 20.17
N ALA A 577 11.55 52.57 19.75
CA ALA A 577 11.75 52.89 18.34
C ALA A 577 12.38 51.71 17.56
N GLN A 578 13.27 50.95 18.19
CA GLN A 578 13.81 49.71 17.62
C GLN A 578 12.70 48.66 17.43
N ARG A 579 11.83 48.44 18.43
CA ARG A 579 10.69 47.51 18.30
C ARG A 579 9.68 47.95 17.23
N GLU A 580 9.45 49.25 17.07
CA GLU A 580 8.58 49.80 16.01
C GLU A 580 9.21 49.58 14.61
N GLN A 581 10.53 49.75 14.47
CA GLN A 581 11.25 49.43 13.23
C GLN A 581 11.30 47.92 12.94
N GLU A 582 11.49 47.06 13.96
CA GLU A 582 11.45 45.61 13.80
C GLU A 582 10.06 45.13 13.35
N GLN A 583 8.98 45.71 13.90
CA GLN A 583 7.60 45.43 13.45
C GLN A 583 7.33 45.95 12.03
N GLU A 584 7.87 47.12 11.65
CA GLU A 584 7.72 47.62 10.28
C GLU A 584 8.53 46.77 9.27
N GLU A 585 9.74 46.33 9.61
CA GLU A 585 10.49 45.37 8.80
C GLU A 585 9.81 43.99 8.73
N GLU A 586 9.26 43.48 9.83
CA GLU A 586 8.53 42.21 9.85
C GLU A 586 7.27 42.28 8.96
N ALA A 587 6.47 43.34 9.09
CA ALA A 587 5.31 43.56 8.23
C ALA A 587 5.68 43.73 6.74
N GLN A 588 6.81 44.40 6.44
CA GLN A 588 7.32 44.49 5.07
C GLN A 588 7.82 43.13 4.53
N ARG A 589 8.45 42.30 5.38
CA ARG A 589 8.89 40.94 5.02
C ARG A 589 7.69 40.02 4.80
N GLU A 590 6.64 40.08 5.64
CA GLU A 590 5.39 39.33 5.43
C GLU A 590 4.71 39.72 4.12
N GLN A 591 4.57 41.02 3.82
CA GLN A 591 3.99 41.50 2.57
C GLN A 591 4.84 41.09 1.35
N ALA A 592 6.17 41.12 1.46
CA ALA A 592 7.07 40.65 0.41
C ALA A 592 6.98 39.13 0.21
N GLU A 593 6.85 38.33 1.27
CA GLU A 593 6.66 36.89 1.19
C GLU A 593 5.28 36.52 0.63
N GLU A 594 4.20 37.24 1.00
CA GLU A 594 2.88 37.03 0.42
C GLU A 594 2.85 37.40 -1.08
N ALA A 595 3.47 38.52 -1.46
CA ALA A 595 3.64 38.89 -2.86
C ALA A 595 4.46 37.85 -3.64
N ARG A 596 5.51 37.26 -3.02
CA ARG A 596 6.30 36.18 -3.64
C ARG A 596 5.49 34.90 -3.79
N LYS A 597 4.72 34.50 -2.78
CA LYS A 597 3.81 33.32 -2.83
C LYS A 597 2.76 33.47 -3.92
N ARG A 598 2.11 34.64 -4.03
CA ARG A 598 1.14 34.93 -5.10
C ARG A 598 1.79 34.88 -6.49
N ALA A 599 3.03 35.34 -6.64
CA ALA A 599 3.79 35.24 -7.89
C ALA A 599 4.23 33.81 -8.22
N GLU A 600 4.62 33.01 -7.21
CA GLU A 600 4.91 31.58 -7.35
C GLU A 600 3.65 30.78 -7.72
N GLU A 601 2.50 31.08 -7.13
CA GLU A 601 1.21 30.49 -7.50
C GLU A 601 0.78 30.87 -8.93
N GLU A 602 0.93 32.14 -9.35
CA GLU A 602 0.57 32.56 -10.70
C GLU A 602 1.50 31.92 -11.75
N ALA A 603 2.80 31.78 -11.44
CA ALA A 603 3.75 31.06 -12.29
C ALA A 603 3.37 29.57 -12.41
N ALA A 604 3.12 28.90 -11.29
CA ALA A 604 2.71 27.49 -11.27
C ALA A 604 1.33 27.27 -11.94
N ALA A 605 0.41 28.25 -11.87
CA ALA A 605 -0.87 28.19 -12.57
C ALA A 605 -0.69 28.26 -14.10
N ARG A 606 0.24 29.09 -14.59
CA ARG A 606 0.59 29.18 -16.02
C ARG A 606 1.29 27.91 -16.51
N GLU A 607 2.25 27.40 -15.74
CA GLU A 607 2.95 26.13 -16.03
C GLU A 607 1.95 24.95 -16.12
N ARG A 608 1.00 24.85 -15.16
CA ARG A 608 -0.09 23.86 -15.20
C ARG A 608 -1.06 24.06 -16.37
N GLU A 609 -1.20 25.26 -16.93
CA GLU A 609 -2.01 25.48 -18.13
C GLU A 609 -1.25 25.04 -19.40
N GLU A 610 0.06 25.28 -19.43
CA GLU A 610 0.95 24.82 -20.51
C GLU A 610 1.06 23.28 -20.52
N GLU A 611 1.29 22.63 -19.37
CA GLU A 611 1.23 21.17 -19.22
C GLU A 611 -0.11 20.59 -19.70
N LYS A 612 -1.24 21.24 -19.37
CA LYS A 612 -2.57 20.78 -19.82
C LYS A 612 -2.74 20.87 -21.34
N ARG A 613 -2.18 21.91 -21.97
CA ARG A 613 -2.18 22.05 -23.43
C ARG A 613 -1.28 21.00 -24.09
N GLU A 614 -0.10 20.74 -23.54
CA GLU A 614 0.78 19.66 -24.01
C GLU A 614 0.14 18.27 -23.85
N GLN A 615 -0.53 18.00 -22.72
CA GLN A 615 -1.26 16.76 -22.48
C GLN A 615 -2.46 16.61 -23.43
N GLU A 616 -3.18 17.68 -23.76
CA GLU A 616 -4.27 17.64 -24.74
C GLU A 616 -3.75 17.39 -26.16
N GLU A 617 -2.61 17.99 -26.55
CA GLU A 617 -1.93 17.66 -27.81
C GLU A 617 -1.39 16.22 -27.84
N ALA A 618 -0.77 15.75 -26.76
CA ALA A 618 -0.30 14.38 -26.65
C ALA A 618 -1.45 13.38 -26.80
N ARG A 619 -2.59 13.63 -26.14
CA ARG A 619 -3.79 12.80 -26.28
C ARG A 619 -4.36 12.85 -27.70
N LYS A 620 -4.39 14.00 -28.37
CA LYS A 620 -4.79 14.11 -29.79
C LYS A 620 -3.87 13.32 -30.73
N ARG A 621 -2.56 13.31 -30.45
CA ARG A 621 -1.58 12.50 -31.20
C ARG A 621 -1.75 11.00 -30.94
N GLU A 622 -2.05 10.60 -29.71
CA GLU A 622 -2.37 9.21 -29.37
C GLU A 622 -3.70 8.75 -29.99
N GLU A 623 -4.77 9.55 -29.90
CA GLU A 623 -6.06 9.31 -30.55
C GLU A 623 -5.93 9.21 -32.08
N ALA A 624 -5.00 9.94 -32.71
CA ALA A 624 -4.70 9.84 -34.13
C ALA A 624 -3.95 8.53 -34.45
N ALA A 625 -2.88 8.21 -33.72
CA ALA A 625 -2.11 6.98 -33.91
C ALA A 625 -2.95 5.71 -33.66
N GLN A 626 -3.90 5.74 -32.72
CA GLN A 626 -4.86 4.65 -32.50
C GLN A 626 -5.80 4.47 -33.70
N ARG A 627 -6.23 5.54 -34.37
CA ARG A 627 -7.04 5.45 -35.60
C ARG A 627 -6.23 4.92 -36.78
N GLU A 628 -4.98 5.36 -36.95
CA GLU A 628 -4.08 4.80 -37.97
C GLU A 628 -3.84 3.30 -37.75
N GLN A 629 -3.69 2.85 -36.50
CA GLN A 629 -3.60 1.42 -36.17
C GLN A 629 -4.91 0.67 -36.42
N GLU A 630 -6.08 1.27 -36.12
CA GLU A 630 -7.39 0.66 -36.39
C GLU A 630 -7.67 0.54 -37.90
N GLU A 631 -7.26 1.53 -38.71
CA GLU A 631 -7.33 1.47 -40.17
C GLU A 631 -6.32 0.48 -40.76
N ALA A 632 -5.10 0.39 -40.21
CA ALA A 632 -4.12 -0.62 -40.61
C ALA A 632 -4.61 -2.05 -40.34
N MET A 633 -5.15 -2.33 -39.14
CA MET A 633 -5.74 -3.64 -38.82
C MET A 633 -6.93 -3.97 -39.72
N LYS A 634 -7.77 -2.99 -40.10
CA LYS A 634 -8.87 -3.21 -41.07
C LYS A 634 -8.37 -3.50 -42.47
N GLN A 635 -7.25 -2.89 -42.90
CA GLN A 635 -6.63 -3.21 -44.19
C GLN A 635 -5.96 -4.59 -44.18
N GLU A 636 -5.35 -4.98 -43.06
CA GLU A 636 -4.77 -6.32 -42.86
C GLU A 636 -5.86 -7.40 -42.84
N GLU A 637 -6.93 -7.24 -42.06
CA GLU A 637 -8.07 -8.17 -42.03
C GLU A 637 -8.80 -8.25 -43.40
N ALA A 638 -8.95 -7.12 -44.11
CA ALA A 638 -9.51 -7.13 -45.45
C ALA A 638 -8.60 -7.87 -46.46
N ARG A 639 -7.28 -7.79 -46.28
CA ARG A 639 -6.30 -8.52 -47.09
C ARG A 639 -6.30 -10.02 -46.77
N GLU A 640 -6.32 -10.41 -45.50
CA GLU A 640 -6.41 -11.83 -45.10
C GLU A 640 -7.66 -12.49 -45.68
N ARG A 641 -8.81 -11.80 -45.63
CA ARG A 641 -10.07 -12.28 -46.25
C ARG A 641 -9.95 -12.43 -47.77
N ALA A 642 -9.29 -11.50 -48.45
CA ALA A 642 -9.06 -11.59 -49.90
C ALA A 642 -8.05 -12.70 -50.27
N GLU A 643 -7.03 -12.95 -49.44
CA GLU A 643 -6.11 -14.08 -49.61
C GLU A 643 -6.79 -15.43 -49.31
N GLU A 644 -7.76 -15.49 -48.38
CA GLU A 644 -8.60 -16.67 -48.14
C GLU A 644 -9.58 -16.91 -49.30
N GLU A 645 -10.25 -15.88 -49.82
CA GLU A 645 -11.17 -15.97 -50.95
C GLU A 645 -10.45 -16.46 -52.21
N ALA A 646 -9.29 -15.87 -52.56
CA ALA A 646 -8.44 -16.32 -53.65
C ALA A 646 -7.80 -17.71 -53.41
N ALA A 647 -7.70 -18.18 -52.16
CA ALA A 647 -7.29 -19.56 -51.86
C ALA A 647 -8.42 -20.56 -52.12
N ARG A 648 -9.68 -20.19 -51.83
CA ARG A 648 -10.87 -21.00 -52.13
C ARG A 648 -11.11 -21.11 -53.64
N GLU A 649 -11.02 -20.02 -54.39
CA GLU A 649 -11.10 -20.03 -55.87
C GLU A 649 -10.08 -21.01 -56.48
N ARG A 650 -8.83 -20.99 -55.99
CA ARG A 650 -7.77 -21.91 -56.42
C ARG A 650 -7.95 -23.36 -55.97
N GLU A 651 -8.79 -23.63 -54.97
CA GLU A 651 -9.18 -24.99 -54.60
C GLU A 651 -10.33 -25.48 -55.50
N GLU A 652 -11.26 -24.59 -55.85
CA GLU A 652 -12.34 -24.86 -56.80
C GLU A 652 -11.80 -25.11 -58.22
N GLU A 653 -10.91 -24.26 -58.75
CA GLU A 653 -10.20 -24.48 -60.02
C GLU A 653 -9.46 -25.83 -60.06
N LYS A 654 -8.88 -26.26 -58.93
CA LYS A 654 -8.20 -27.56 -58.84
C LYS A 654 -9.17 -28.72 -58.87
N ARG A 655 -10.31 -28.62 -58.19
CA ARG A 655 -11.37 -29.64 -58.22
C ARG A 655 -11.99 -29.74 -59.62
N GLU A 656 -12.20 -28.62 -60.32
CA GLU A 656 -12.63 -28.63 -61.72
C GLU A 656 -11.59 -29.30 -62.65
N GLN A 657 -10.29 -29.04 -62.44
CA GLN A 657 -9.21 -29.70 -63.19
C GLN A 657 -9.09 -31.19 -62.86
N GLU A 658 -9.32 -31.59 -61.60
CA GLU A 658 -9.32 -32.98 -61.15
C GLU A 658 -10.53 -33.74 -61.73
N GLU A 659 -11.75 -33.17 -61.66
CA GLU A 659 -12.94 -33.72 -62.32
C GLU A 659 -12.79 -33.79 -63.85
N ALA A 660 -12.22 -32.76 -64.49
CA ALA A 660 -11.98 -32.77 -65.93
C ALA A 660 -11.02 -33.90 -66.34
N ARG A 661 -9.97 -34.12 -65.53
CA ARG A 661 -9.03 -35.23 -65.72
C ARG A 661 -9.67 -36.59 -65.44
N GLU A 662 -10.47 -36.74 -64.39
CA GLU A 662 -11.19 -38.00 -64.15
C GLU A 662 -12.14 -38.35 -65.30
N ARG A 663 -12.79 -37.35 -65.91
CA ARG A 663 -13.63 -37.54 -67.11
C ARG A 663 -12.80 -37.92 -68.34
N GLU A 664 -11.59 -37.37 -68.51
CA GLU A 664 -10.68 -37.75 -69.59
C GLU A 664 -10.12 -39.17 -69.40
N GLU A 665 -9.69 -39.53 -68.19
CA GLU A 665 -9.25 -40.89 -67.86
C GLU A 665 -10.40 -41.90 -67.94
N ALA A 666 -11.65 -41.52 -67.65
CA ALA A 666 -12.82 -42.37 -67.86
C ALA A 666 -13.12 -42.59 -69.35
N ALA A 667 -13.07 -41.54 -70.18
CA ALA A 667 -13.26 -41.66 -71.62
C ALA A 667 -12.17 -42.50 -72.30
N GLN A 668 -10.91 -42.39 -71.83
CA GLN A 668 -9.82 -43.26 -72.27
C GLN A 668 -10.09 -44.73 -71.91
N ARG A 669 -10.60 -45.02 -70.71
CA ARG A 669 -10.98 -46.39 -70.31
C ARG A 669 -12.17 -46.95 -71.09
N GLU A 670 -13.15 -46.11 -71.48
CA GLU A 670 -14.22 -46.55 -72.40
C GLU A 670 -13.64 -46.89 -73.79
N GLN A 671 -12.68 -46.11 -74.31
CA GLN A 671 -12.01 -46.44 -75.57
C GLN A 671 -11.13 -47.69 -75.48
N GLU A 672 -10.40 -47.90 -74.39
CA GLU A 672 -9.63 -49.13 -74.16
C GLU A 672 -10.54 -50.36 -74.07
N GLN A 673 -11.70 -50.25 -73.41
CA GLN A 673 -12.71 -51.33 -73.38
C GLN A 673 -13.37 -51.58 -74.74
N GLU A 674 -13.62 -50.53 -75.54
CA GLU A 674 -14.17 -50.68 -76.88
C GLU A 674 -13.15 -51.31 -77.85
N GLU A 675 -11.86 -50.97 -77.74
CA GLU A 675 -10.78 -51.66 -78.46
C GLU A 675 -10.59 -53.11 -77.98
N GLU A 676 -10.64 -53.37 -76.67
CA GLU A 676 -10.50 -54.73 -76.12
C GLU A 676 -11.67 -55.62 -76.58
N ALA A 677 -12.90 -55.13 -76.52
CA ALA A 677 -14.07 -55.85 -77.05
C ALA A 677 -14.00 -56.10 -78.56
N GLN A 678 -13.45 -55.16 -79.35
CA GLN A 678 -13.19 -55.38 -80.78
C GLN A 678 -12.09 -56.42 -81.02
N ARG A 679 -11.05 -56.47 -80.18
CA ARG A 679 -9.98 -57.49 -80.24
C ARG A 679 -10.51 -58.87 -79.85
N GLU A 680 -11.33 -58.98 -78.81
CA GLU A 680 -11.99 -60.25 -78.45
C GLU A 680 -12.89 -60.75 -79.58
N GLN A 681 -13.72 -59.89 -80.18
CA GLN A 681 -14.56 -60.27 -81.33
C GLN A 681 -13.72 -60.69 -82.55
N ALA A 682 -12.58 -60.03 -82.81
CA ALA A 682 -11.66 -60.40 -83.86
C ALA A 682 -10.95 -61.74 -83.58
N GLU A 683 -10.58 -62.02 -82.32
CA GLU A 683 -10.00 -63.31 -81.92
C GLU A 683 -11.04 -64.44 -81.97
N GLU A 684 -12.29 -64.19 -81.56
CA GLU A 684 -13.36 -65.18 -81.68
C GLU A 684 -13.69 -65.49 -83.16
N ALA A 685 -13.79 -64.45 -84.00
CA ALA A 685 -13.96 -64.62 -85.44
C ALA A 685 -12.78 -65.38 -86.08
N ARG A 686 -11.55 -65.12 -85.64
CA ARG A 686 -10.36 -65.87 -86.07
C ARG A 686 -10.41 -67.33 -85.61
N LYS A 687 -10.79 -67.62 -84.36
CA LYS A 687 -10.93 -69.00 -83.86
C LYS A 687 -11.98 -69.79 -84.65
N ARG A 688 -13.13 -69.17 -84.96
CA ARG A 688 -14.15 -69.77 -85.83
C ARG A 688 -13.62 -70.02 -87.25
N ALA A 689 -12.79 -69.12 -87.79
CA ALA A 689 -12.16 -69.31 -89.10
C ALA A 689 -11.07 -70.40 -89.10
N GLU A 690 -10.30 -70.54 -88.01
CA GLU A 690 -9.34 -71.64 -87.82
C GLU A 690 -10.06 -72.99 -87.62
N GLU A 691 -11.21 -73.01 -86.93
CA GLU A 691 -12.06 -74.19 -86.78
C GLU A 691 -12.74 -74.59 -88.11
N GLU A 692 -13.26 -73.63 -88.88
CA GLU A 692 -13.73 -73.90 -90.26
C GLU A 692 -12.60 -74.40 -91.17
N ALA A 693 -11.38 -73.88 -91.04
CA ALA A 693 -10.24 -74.34 -91.82
C ALA A 693 -9.87 -75.79 -91.46
N ALA A 694 -9.82 -76.14 -90.17
CA ALA A 694 -9.55 -77.50 -89.70
C ALA A 694 -10.66 -78.50 -90.08
N VAL A 695 -11.92 -78.04 -90.23
CA VAL A 695 -13.00 -78.87 -90.81
C VAL A 695 -12.76 -79.13 -92.29
N ARG A 696 -12.38 -78.10 -93.08
CA ARG A 696 -12.08 -78.25 -94.51
C ARG A 696 -10.85 -79.12 -94.76
N GLU A 697 -9.80 -78.95 -93.96
CA GLU A 697 -8.58 -79.78 -94.01
C GLU A 697 -8.92 -81.25 -93.77
N ARG A 698 -9.81 -81.57 -92.81
CA ARG A 698 -10.33 -82.93 -92.61
C ARG A 698 -11.22 -83.45 -93.74
N GLU A 699 -12.01 -82.59 -94.39
CA GLU A 699 -12.76 -82.97 -95.59
C GLU A 699 -11.82 -83.27 -96.77
N GLU A 700 -10.70 -82.56 -96.89
CA GLU A 700 -9.66 -82.84 -97.89
C GLU A 700 -8.86 -84.10 -97.54
N GLU A 701 -8.44 -84.31 -96.28
CA GLU A 701 -7.82 -85.57 -95.82
C GLU A 701 -8.72 -86.78 -96.08
N MET A 702 -10.04 -86.69 -95.83
CA MET A 702 -10.95 -87.79 -96.13
C MET A 702 -11.07 -88.05 -97.64
N ARG A 703 -11.04 -87.02 -98.49
CA ARG A 703 -11.02 -87.20 -99.95
C ARG A 703 -9.70 -87.79 -100.44
N GLU A 704 -8.57 -87.38 -99.89
CA GLU A 704 -7.28 -88.00 -100.22
C GLU A 704 -7.21 -89.46 -99.76
N GLN A 705 -7.81 -89.82 -98.62
CA GLN A 705 -7.94 -91.20 -98.18
C GLN A 705 -8.91 -92.02 -99.06
N GLU A 706 -10.00 -91.42 -99.53
CA GLU A 706 -10.93 -92.05 -100.48
C GLU A 706 -10.26 -92.28 -101.84
N GLU A 707 -9.57 -91.28 -102.40
CA GLU A 707 -8.77 -91.43 -103.63
C GLU A 707 -7.61 -92.41 -103.47
N ALA A 708 -6.92 -92.43 -102.32
CA ALA A 708 -5.84 -93.38 -102.07
C ALA A 708 -6.36 -94.81 -102.02
N ARG A 709 -7.53 -95.04 -101.40
CA ARG A 709 -8.19 -96.34 -101.37
C ARG A 709 -8.69 -96.75 -102.77
N ASP A 710 -9.27 -95.85 -103.55
CA ASP A 710 -9.67 -96.15 -104.94
C ASP A 710 -8.46 -96.53 -105.81
N ARG A 711 -7.31 -95.89 -105.60
CA ARG A 711 -6.03 -96.26 -106.26
C ARG A 711 -5.50 -97.61 -105.77
N GLU A 712 -5.66 -97.93 -104.49
CA GLU A 712 -5.28 -99.24 -103.93
C GLU A 712 -6.19 -100.37 -104.44
N GLU A 713 -7.51 -100.16 -104.48
CA GLU A 713 -8.47 -101.09 -105.10
C GLU A 713 -8.23 -101.26 -106.62
N ALA A 714 -7.74 -100.23 -107.31
CA ALA A 714 -7.32 -100.34 -108.70
C ALA A 714 -6.02 -101.16 -108.86
N ALA A 715 -5.00 -100.89 -108.03
CA ALA A 715 -3.72 -101.60 -108.05
C ALA A 715 -3.88 -103.09 -107.68
N GLN A 716 -4.78 -103.42 -106.74
CA GLN A 716 -5.13 -104.80 -106.42
C GLN A 716 -5.77 -105.52 -107.62
N ARG A 717 -6.61 -104.85 -108.42
CA ARG A 717 -7.21 -105.42 -109.65
C ARG A 717 -6.18 -105.61 -110.77
N GLU A 718 -5.15 -104.77 -110.86
CA GLU A 718 -3.99 -105.03 -111.75
C GLU A 718 -3.18 -106.24 -111.26
N GLN A 719 -2.92 -106.36 -109.94
CA GLN A 719 -2.24 -107.53 -109.38
C GLN A 719 -3.02 -108.84 -109.56
N GLU A 720 -4.36 -108.84 -109.44
CA GLU A 720 -5.17 -110.04 -109.71
C GLU A 720 -5.07 -110.47 -111.19
N GLN A 721 -5.04 -109.53 -112.14
CA GLN A 721 -4.81 -109.83 -113.56
C GLN A 721 -3.38 -110.33 -113.84
N GLU A 722 -2.38 -109.79 -113.14
CA GLU A 722 -0.99 -110.27 -113.26
C GLU A 722 -0.79 -111.65 -112.60
N GLU A 723 -1.48 -111.96 -111.51
CA GLU A 723 -1.57 -113.31 -110.93
C GLU A 723 -2.29 -114.29 -111.88
N GLU A 724 -3.37 -113.88 -112.54
CA GLU A 724 -4.08 -114.74 -113.51
C GLU A 724 -3.17 -115.12 -114.69
N ALA A 725 -2.45 -114.15 -115.26
CA ALA A 725 -1.44 -114.39 -116.30
C ALA A 725 -0.26 -115.25 -115.82
N GLN A 726 0.18 -115.09 -114.57
CA GLN A 726 1.23 -115.95 -113.98
C GLN A 726 0.73 -117.36 -113.67
N ARG A 727 -0.56 -117.54 -113.35
CA ARG A 727 -1.17 -118.86 -113.10
C ARG A 727 -1.28 -119.70 -114.37
N GLU A 728 -1.59 -119.11 -115.53
CA GLU A 728 -1.52 -119.84 -116.81
C GLU A 728 -0.11 -120.36 -117.09
N GLN A 729 0.92 -119.52 -116.90
CA GLN A 729 2.33 -119.95 -117.01
C GLN A 729 2.71 -121.02 -115.98
N ALA A 730 2.19 -120.92 -114.76
CA ALA A 730 2.41 -121.92 -113.71
C ALA A 730 1.71 -123.26 -113.99
N GLU A 731 0.56 -123.26 -114.69
CA GLU A 731 -0.10 -124.51 -115.10
C GLU A 731 0.64 -125.22 -116.24
N GLU A 732 1.30 -124.47 -117.14
CA GLU A 732 2.22 -125.06 -118.13
C GLU A 732 3.51 -125.59 -117.47
N ALA A 733 4.04 -124.86 -116.48
CA ALA A 733 5.22 -125.29 -115.72
C ALA A 733 4.94 -126.51 -114.81
N ARG A 734 3.78 -126.58 -114.14
CA ARG A 734 3.49 -127.65 -113.16
C ARG A 734 3.16 -128.99 -113.82
N LYS A 735 2.72 -129.02 -115.07
CA LYS A 735 2.71 -130.24 -115.92
C LYS A 735 4.11 -130.87 -116.08
N ARG A 736 5.20 -130.15 -115.77
CA ARG A 736 6.57 -130.68 -115.72
C ARG A 736 7.02 -131.16 -114.32
N ALA A 737 6.15 -131.16 -113.31
CA ALA A 737 6.53 -131.31 -111.90
C ALA A 737 5.70 -132.33 -111.08
N GLU A 738 4.75 -133.02 -111.70
CA GLU A 738 3.65 -133.73 -111.02
C GLU A 738 4.00 -135.11 -110.41
N GLU A 739 5.13 -135.22 -109.68
CA GLU A 739 5.68 -136.51 -109.22
C GLU A 739 5.84 -136.71 -107.63
N LYS A 740 5.32 -135.88 -106.61
CA LYS A 740 5.63 -135.88 -105.06
C LYS A 740 4.71 -135.17 -103.87
N LYS A 741 4.42 -135.79 -102.65
CA LYS A 741 4.16 -135.39 -101.12
C LYS A 741 2.92 -134.65 -100.32
N ARG A 742 2.80 -134.64 -98.91
CA ARG A 742 1.61 -134.30 -97.93
C ARG A 742 1.73 -134.10 -96.27
N GLU A 743 0.60 -133.86 -95.45
CA GLU A 743 0.14 -134.03 -93.92
C GLU A 743 0.42 -133.00 -92.65
N GLU A 744 -0.14 -132.77 -91.35
CA GLU A 744 -1.38 -132.82 -90.33
C GLU A 744 -1.09 -132.20 -88.81
N GLY A 745 -1.77 -131.87 -87.60
CA GLY A 745 -3.08 -131.61 -86.72
C GLY A 745 -2.93 -131.61 -85.07
N GLY A 746 -3.64 -131.21 -83.88
CA GLY A 746 -4.78 -130.40 -83.10
C GLY A 746 -5.11 -130.82 -81.52
N GLY A 747 -5.76 -130.31 -80.35
CA GLY A 747 -6.38 -129.10 -79.53
C GLY A 747 -7.19 -129.31 -78.07
N GLY A 748 -7.47 -128.35 -77.04
CA GLY A 748 -8.37 -128.38 -75.70
C GLY A 748 -8.14 -127.35 -74.43
N LYS A 749 -8.73 -127.05 -73.15
CA LYS A 749 -9.95 -127.06 -72.10
C LYS A 749 -9.68 -126.14 -70.72
N SER A 750 -10.30 -125.78 -69.49
CA SER A 750 -11.52 -125.74 -68.43
C SER A 750 -11.28 -124.87 -67.04
N GLU A 751 -11.95 -124.61 -65.79
CA GLU A 751 -13.24 -124.58 -64.84
C GLU A 751 -12.93 -124.05 -63.28
N GLU A 752 -13.63 -123.72 -62.07
CA GLU A 752 -14.94 -123.20 -61.33
C GLU A 752 -14.92 -122.98 -59.65
N GLU A 753 -15.76 -122.19 -58.78
CA GLU A 753 -15.97 -122.13 -57.18
C GLU A 753 -16.87 -121.00 -56.28
N GLU A 754 -17.01 -120.97 -54.86
CA GLU A 754 -17.86 -120.20 -53.73
C GLU A 754 -17.44 -118.78 -53.03
N ALA A 755 -18.32 -118.10 -52.20
CA ALA A 755 -18.17 -117.16 -50.97
C ALA A 755 -17.56 -115.68 -50.79
N ALA A 756 -18.13 -114.92 -49.80
CA ALA A 756 -17.67 -113.93 -48.73
C ALA A 756 -16.64 -112.72 -48.78
N ALA A 757 -16.99 -111.61 -48.05
CA ALA A 757 -16.24 -110.75 -47.05
C ALA A 757 -14.95 -109.85 -47.26
N ARG A 758 -14.95 -108.68 -46.55
CA ARG A 758 -13.87 -107.92 -45.80
C ARG A 758 -12.51 -107.39 -46.43
N LYS A 759 -12.23 -106.10 -46.12
CA LYS A 759 -10.95 -105.44 -45.68
C LYS A 759 -9.74 -105.15 -46.63
N ARG A 760 -9.28 -103.89 -46.55
CA ARG A 760 -7.89 -103.34 -46.42
C ARG A 760 -6.75 -103.64 -47.43
N GLU A 761 -6.20 -102.53 -47.95
CA GLU A 761 -4.77 -102.09 -48.01
C GLU A 761 -3.69 -102.94 -48.74
N GLU A 762 -2.61 -102.22 -49.11
CA GLU A 762 -1.38 -102.63 -49.83
C GLU A 762 -1.60 -103.01 -51.33
N GLU A 763 -1.07 -102.33 -52.36
CA GLU A 763 0.22 -101.65 -52.62
C GLU A 763 1.38 -102.61 -52.98
N LYS A 764 1.84 -102.59 -54.25
CA LYS A 764 3.24 -102.22 -54.63
C LYS A 764 3.62 -102.48 -56.11
N ASN A 765 4.60 -101.67 -56.55
CA ASN A 765 5.69 -101.94 -57.51
C ASN A 765 5.44 -102.00 -59.04
N VAL A 766 6.35 -101.46 -59.89
CA VAL A 766 7.41 -100.41 -59.72
C VAL A 766 7.97 -99.98 -61.10
N PHE A 767 8.42 -98.73 -61.29
CA PHE A 767 9.84 -98.35 -61.58
C PHE A 767 10.03 -96.82 -61.83
N GLU A 768 11.05 -96.29 -61.14
CA GLU A 768 11.71 -94.96 -61.04
C GLU A 768 12.16 -94.20 -62.33
N PRO A 769 12.84 -93.00 -62.28
CA PRO A 769 12.70 -91.76 -61.46
C PRO A 769 13.01 -90.46 -62.33
N PRO A 770 13.66 -89.32 -61.92
CA PRO A 770 13.93 -88.65 -60.61
C PRO A 770 13.72 -87.08 -60.50
N PHE A 771 13.52 -86.59 -59.26
CA PHE A 771 14.04 -85.36 -58.59
C PHE A 771 14.00 -83.89 -59.16
N ASN A 772 13.30 -82.99 -58.44
CA ASN A 772 13.78 -81.96 -57.44
C ASN A 772 14.90 -80.91 -57.78
N PRO A 773 15.18 -79.83 -56.98
CA PRO A 773 14.43 -79.20 -55.85
C PRO A 773 14.49 -77.62 -55.66
N SER A 774 13.56 -77.09 -54.84
CA SER A 774 13.72 -76.14 -53.68
C SER A 774 14.27 -74.67 -53.72
N TYR A 775 13.44 -73.77 -53.15
CA TYR A 775 13.67 -72.81 -52.03
C TYR A 775 14.60 -71.56 -52.06
N SER A 776 14.03 -70.49 -51.46
CA SER A 776 14.57 -69.55 -50.42
C SER A 776 14.80 -68.08 -50.81
N ALA A 777 14.82 -67.09 -49.91
CA ALA A 777 14.01 -66.81 -48.69
C ALA A 777 14.41 -65.43 -48.09
N SER A 778 13.44 -64.60 -47.68
CA SER A 778 13.61 -63.50 -46.69
C SER A 778 14.55 -62.33 -47.10
N ARG A 779 14.65 -61.18 -46.40
CA ARG A 779 13.87 -60.52 -45.33
C ARG A 779 14.26 -59.03 -45.23
N ALA A 780 13.41 -58.25 -44.55
CA ALA A 780 13.69 -56.95 -43.89
C ALA A 780 14.06 -55.77 -44.80
#